data_AF-A0AAE3DDM7-F1
#
_entry.id   AF-A0AAE3DDM7-F1
#
_cell.length_a   1.000
_cell.length_b   1.000
_cell.length_c   1.000
_cell.angle_alpha   90.00
_cell.angle_beta   90.00
_cell.angle_gamma   90.00
#
_symmetry.space_group_name_H-M   'P 1'
#
loop_
_entity.id
_entity.type
_entity.pdbx_description
1 polymer ?
#
loop_
_entity_poly.entity_id
_entity_poly.type
_entity_poly.pdbx_seq_one_letter_code
_entity_poly.pdbx_strand_id
1 'polypeptide(L)'
;MRKRIFSFVLALLMMLSIMPIGVMAAAGTWDGTTVAEPAQEGGVYQIDTAEKLAWFAKQTQTNGNSGISAKLTADINLNNQNWLDYIIGGSGENAVKYSGTFDGDGHTISGFYLSKAFTTNSTSYLGLFGYVESGTVKNLTVDGAMTLDMAKASEAIPDCYAGGVVSYLIGGTIENVINDVEITIDNDTKSYATMPCGGVSAYASYKAVTNADSSYTIVNSMIKNCENKADITGGGYAAGICARLMDVSTAENCKNSGTIYGKTDYAGGISGRMQGGIIESCVNTGSISAEMHAGGIAGALNMVVNKTTENAGNRPGIVKHCYNSGAITVRSTKTTACSGGIAGDASGNGWYTILLSSIMENCYNAGTVTSDHDLRWVGAIAGNYSWMEVANLYYLDTSAAVSIGNPTSSRDKATAKTSEELKSAEFLALIGDAFKEDTGNVNNGYPILTWQPSSGSTEPEEPEVPVTEAYTISAGEDSQINIGEDATVTLTVTNDNETAYNAYFITVAYDTAKLAYKAINTDATVKDENGTLTIAGYGDDKTCGTDNLVLTFTGKASGDAEVSVTAAKIDKSESATVHDAPDATIAAASKVTVSVGGYQVTLDENFEGESTVMPGADYTFTAKDPHYDYTFDAKMGEDAVTPTDNGDGTYSISNVTGNLNIKAASKTPKTYTVTVEGAGKDDVTADNSATYGTDYSFKLTKDDKYIYEVTV
;
A
#
# COMPACT_ATOMS: atom_id res chain seq x y z
N MET A 1 -14.24 31.16 13.19
CA MET A 1 -12.99 30.58 12.63
C MET A 1 -12.66 29.31 13.39
N ARG A 2 -13.19 28.15 12.94
CA ARG A 2 -12.91 26.81 13.50
C ARG A 2 -13.62 25.77 12.61
N LYS A 3 -13.24 25.69 11.33
CA LYS A 3 -13.76 24.70 10.36
C LYS A 3 -12.77 24.52 9.20
N ARG A 4 -11.51 24.14 9.47
CA ARG A 4 -10.51 23.76 8.43
C ARG A 4 -9.39 22.86 8.99
N ILE A 5 -9.72 21.82 9.76
CA ILE A 5 -8.71 20.83 10.23
C ILE A 5 -9.14 19.36 10.01
N PHE A 6 -10.41 19.09 9.69
CA PHE A 6 -10.88 17.71 9.49
C PHE A 6 -10.76 17.14 8.07
N SER A 7 -10.17 17.87 7.12
CA SER A 7 -10.09 17.43 5.71
C SER A 7 -8.72 16.89 5.28
N PHE A 8 -7.72 16.86 6.18
CA PHE A 8 -6.38 16.33 5.88
C PHE A 8 -6.08 14.97 6.55
N VAL A 9 -6.87 14.58 7.57
CA VAL A 9 -6.68 13.28 8.25
C VAL A 9 -7.37 12.13 7.50
N LEU A 10 -8.41 12.42 6.71
CA LEU A 10 -9.12 11.41 5.92
C LEU A 10 -8.42 11.09 4.57
N ALA A 11 -7.53 11.96 4.10
CA ALA A 11 -6.72 11.72 2.90
C ALA A 11 -5.44 10.91 3.19
N LEU A 12 -4.96 10.93 4.44
CA LEU A 12 -3.75 10.20 4.85
C LEU A 12 -4.05 8.75 5.28
N LEU A 13 -5.29 8.46 5.70
CA LEU A 13 -5.76 7.09 5.99
C LEU A 13 -6.07 6.27 4.71
N MET A 14 -6.12 6.90 3.54
CA MET A 14 -6.32 6.22 2.24
C MET A 14 -5.00 5.81 1.55
N MET A 15 -3.84 6.11 2.13
CA MET A 15 -2.53 5.69 1.59
C MET A 15 -1.85 4.57 2.42
N LEU A 16 -2.54 4.03 3.42
CA LEU A 16 -2.05 2.96 4.30
C LEU A 16 -2.61 1.56 3.97
N SER A 17 -3.32 1.37 2.85
CA SER A 17 -3.83 0.05 2.43
C SER A 17 -2.85 -0.78 1.61
N ILE A 18 -1.67 -0.24 1.29
CA ILE A 18 -0.79 -0.86 0.30
C ILE A 18 0.16 -1.84 1.00
N MET A 19 -0.26 -3.11 1.10
CA MET A 19 0.61 -4.28 0.93
C MET A 19 -0.27 -5.55 0.88
N PRO A 20 -0.48 -6.18 -0.29
CA PRO A 20 -1.23 -7.43 -0.43
C PRO A 20 -0.50 -8.61 0.23
N ILE A 21 -1.28 -9.51 0.83
CA ILE A 21 -0.87 -10.76 1.50
C ILE A 21 -0.28 -11.74 0.46
N GLY A 22 1.01 -11.64 0.19
CA GLY A 22 1.67 -12.53 -0.77
C GLY A 22 2.12 -13.86 -0.17
N VAL A 23 1.33 -14.92 -0.35
CA VAL A 23 1.80 -16.32 -0.30
C VAL A 23 3.08 -16.39 -1.16
N MET A 24 4.26 -16.68 -0.58
CA MET A 24 5.51 -16.75 -1.36
C MET A 24 5.42 -17.91 -2.36
N ALA A 25 5.07 -17.55 -3.59
CA ALA A 25 5.61 -18.20 -4.75
C ALA A 25 7.13 -17.94 -4.83
N ALA A 26 7.82 -18.83 -5.56
CA ALA A 26 9.24 -18.72 -5.89
C ALA A 26 9.65 -17.29 -6.26
N ALA A 27 10.87 -16.87 -5.89
CA ALA A 27 11.43 -15.56 -6.26
C ALA A 27 11.27 -15.32 -7.77
N GLY A 28 10.32 -14.45 -8.14
CA GLY A 28 9.97 -14.19 -9.53
C GLY A 28 11.10 -13.44 -10.21
N THR A 29 11.61 -13.98 -11.31
CA THR A 29 12.67 -13.34 -12.13
C THR A 29 12.14 -12.85 -13.47
N TRP A 30 10.83 -12.95 -13.71
CA TRP A 30 10.22 -12.55 -14.97
C TRP A 30 10.38 -11.04 -15.20
N ASP A 31 10.82 -10.66 -16.39
CA ASP A 31 11.15 -9.29 -16.77
C ASP A 31 9.97 -8.49 -17.34
N GLY A 32 8.78 -9.10 -17.39
CA GLY A 32 7.57 -8.49 -17.92
C GLY A 32 7.41 -8.61 -19.44
N THR A 33 8.35 -9.27 -20.12
CA THR A 33 8.38 -9.33 -21.59
C THR A 33 8.70 -10.71 -22.16
N THR A 34 9.55 -11.49 -21.49
CA THR A 34 10.05 -12.78 -21.96
C THR A 34 8.91 -13.80 -22.03
N VAL A 35 8.85 -14.56 -23.12
CA VAL A 35 7.82 -15.61 -23.33
C VAL A 35 8.49 -16.92 -23.72
N ALA A 36 7.91 -18.04 -23.26
CA ALA A 36 8.39 -19.38 -23.58
C ALA A 36 7.20 -20.30 -23.88
N GLU A 37 7.27 -21.09 -24.96
CA GLU A 37 6.19 -22.01 -25.30
C GLU A 37 6.11 -23.18 -24.27
N PRO A 38 4.95 -23.43 -23.65
CA PRO A 38 4.74 -24.57 -22.77
C PRO A 38 4.60 -25.88 -23.55
N ALA A 39 5.02 -26.97 -22.95
CA ALA A 39 4.70 -28.30 -23.46
C ALA A 39 3.19 -28.57 -23.33
N GLN A 40 2.67 -29.47 -24.18
CA GLN A 40 1.28 -29.91 -24.10
C GLN A 40 1.19 -31.37 -23.65
N GLU A 41 0.19 -31.65 -22.81
CA GLU A 41 -0.25 -32.99 -22.49
C GLU A 41 -1.74 -33.11 -22.84
N GLY A 42 -2.08 -34.02 -23.75
CA GLY A 42 -3.47 -34.24 -24.16
C GLY A 42 -4.17 -33.00 -24.77
N GLY A 43 -3.42 -32.06 -25.36
CA GLY A 43 -3.95 -30.80 -25.89
C GLY A 43 -4.11 -29.68 -24.86
N VAL A 44 -3.63 -29.89 -23.62
CA VAL A 44 -3.61 -28.89 -22.54
C VAL A 44 -2.18 -28.43 -22.31
N TYR A 45 -1.95 -27.12 -22.37
CA TYR A 45 -0.65 -26.51 -22.10
C TYR A 45 -0.31 -26.60 -20.60
N GLN A 46 0.89 -27.10 -20.28
CA GLN A 46 1.39 -27.23 -18.90
C GLN A 46 2.24 -26.01 -18.54
N ILE A 47 1.81 -25.23 -17.55
CA ILE A 47 2.41 -23.95 -17.19
C ILE A 47 3.06 -24.06 -15.80
N ASP A 48 4.38 -23.99 -15.74
CA ASP A 48 5.21 -24.02 -14.52
C ASP A 48 6.05 -22.73 -14.34
N THR A 49 6.01 -21.79 -15.28
CA THR A 49 6.74 -20.50 -15.18
C THR A 49 5.93 -19.32 -15.71
N ALA A 50 6.33 -18.12 -15.30
CA ALA A 50 5.72 -16.86 -15.74
C ALA A 50 5.87 -16.62 -17.25
N GLU A 51 7.01 -16.99 -17.85
CA GLU A 51 7.24 -16.88 -19.29
C GLU A 51 6.27 -17.74 -20.09
N LYS A 52 5.93 -18.93 -19.57
CA LYS A 52 4.95 -19.83 -20.19
C LYS A 52 3.52 -19.33 -20.04
N LEU A 53 3.19 -18.74 -18.89
CA LEU A 53 1.89 -18.07 -18.70
C LEU A 53 1.75 -16.87 -19.65
N ALA A 54 2.79 -16.05 -19.76
CA ALA A 54 2.85 -14.91 -20.67
C ALA A 54 2.74 -15.35 -22.15
N TRP A 55 3.39 -16.44 -22.54
CA TRP A 55 3.22 -17.02 -23.87
C TRP A 55 1.77 -17.46 -24.11
N PHE A 56 1.18 -18.20 -23.15
CA PHE A 56 -0.19 -18.68 -23.26
C PHE A 56 -1.18 -17.53 -23.42
N ALA A 57 -1.04 -16.49 -22.58
CA ALA A 57 -1.80 -15.25 -22.69
C ALA A 57 -1.76 -14.66 -24.11
N LYS A 58 -0.57 -14.49 -24.69
CA LYS A 58 -0.42 -13.99 -26.07
C LYS A 58 -1.09 -14.89 -27.10
N GLN A 59 -1.05 -16.21 -26.92
CA GLN A 59 -1.76 -17.11 -27.82
C GLN A 59 -3.28 -16.94 -27.75
N THR A 60 -3.86 -16.76 -26.56
CA THR A 60 -5.31 -16.53 -26.43
C THR A 60 -5.77 -15.21 -27.07
N GLN A 61 -4.86 -14.26 -27.27
CA GLN A 61 -5.12 -13.00 -27.98
C GLN A 61 -5.02 -13.15 -29.52
N THR A 62 -4.70 -14.34 -30.03
CA THR A 62 -4.64 -14.61 -31.47
C THR A 62 -5.96 -15.21 -31.96
N ASN A 63 -6.53 -14.63 -33.02
CA ASN A 63 -7.75 -15.16 -33.63
C ASN A 63 -7.57 -16.63 -34.04
N GLY A 64 -8.54 -17.47 -33.67
CA GLY A 64 -8.49 -18.93 -33.89
C GLY A 64 -7.95 -19.73 -32.71
N ASN A 65 -7.31 -19.08 -31.73
CA ASN A 65 -6.73 -19.73 -30.55
C ASN A 65 -7.53 -19.47 -29.26
N SER A 66 -8.75 -18.93 -29.33
CA SER A 66 -9.57 -18.61 -28.15
C SER A 66 -9.88 -19.82 -27.25
N GLY A 67 -9.93 -21.02 -27.83
CA GLY A 67 -10.32 -22.26 -27.17
C GLY A 67 -9.17 -23.13 -26.65
N ILE A 68 -7.91 -22.66 -26.72
CA ILE A 68 -6.80 -23.41 -26.12
C ILE A 68 -6.99 -23.52 -24.60
N SER A 69 -6.52 -24.62 -24.02
CA SER A 69 -6.67 -24.88 -22.58
C SER A 69 -5.31 -25.02 -21.91
N ALA A 70 -5.23 -24.63 -20.64
CA ALA A 70 -4.02 -24.71 -19.85
C ALA A 70 -4.28 -25.24 -18.45
N LYS A 71 -3.23 -25.82 -17.87
CA LYS A 71 -3.17 -26.26 -16.49
C LYS A 71 -1.89 -25.72 -15.85
N LEU A 72 -2.00 -25.12 -14.66
CA LEU A 72 -0.82 -24.81 -13.86
C LEU A 72 -0.26 -26.09 -13.26
N THR A 73 1.07 -26.20 -13.26
CA THR A 73 1.80 -27.33 -12.65
C THR A 73 2.80 -26.87 -11.58
N ALA A 74 2.83 -25.57 -11.31
CA ALA A 74 3.56 -24.93 -10.23
C ALA A 74 2.92 -23.57 -9.91
N ASP A 75 3.23 -23.03 -8.73
CA ASP A 75 2.93 -21.63 -8.43
C ASP A 75 3.76 -20.70 -9.30
N ILE A 76 3.16 -19.60 -9.73
CA ILE A 76 3.74 -18.65 -10.68
C ILE A 76 3.92 -17.30 -9.98
N ASN A 77 5.10 -16.70 -10.12
CA ASN A 77 5.36 -15.33 -9.67
C ASN A 77 5.57 -14.42 -10.88
N LEU A 78 4.68 -13.44 -11.05
CA LEU A 78 4.72 -12.45 -12.14
C LEU A 78 5.64 -11.25 -11.86
N ASN A 79 6.32 -11.24 -10.71
CA ASN A 79 7.34 -10.26 -10.35
C ASN A 79 6.87 -8.79 -10.45
N ASN A 80 5.60 -8.55 -10.12
CA ASN A 80 4.96 -7.22 -10.15
C ASN A 80 5.08 -6.51 -11.50
N GLN A 81 5.26 -7.26 -12.59
CA GLN A 81 5.34 -6.72 -13.93
C GLN A 81 3.95 -6.42 -14.45
N ASN A 82 3.80 -5.31 -15.16
CA ASN A 82 2.48 -4.86 -15.61
C ASN A 82 1.89 -5.82 -16.65
N TRP A 83 0.80 -6.49 -16.27
CA TRP A 83 0.12 -7.54 -17.02
C TRP A 83 -0.73 -7.03 -18.19
N LEU A 84 -0.78 -5.70 -18.43
CA LEU A 84 -1.69 -5.07 -19.39
C LEU A 84 -1.61 -5.67 -20.80
N ASP A 85 -0.41 -6.05 -21.26
CA ASP A 85 -0.19 -6.66 -22.59
C ASP A 85 -0.46 -8.18 -22.63
N TYR A 86 -0.69 -8.81 -21.48
CA TYR A 86 -0.80 -10.26 -21.31
C TYR A 86 -2.18 -10.67 -20.74
N ILE A 87 -3.18 -9.80 -20.80
CA ILE A 87 -4.55 -10.12 -20.41
C ILE A 87 -5.07 -11.31 -21.24
N ILE A 88 -5.43 -12.41 -20.57
CA ILE A 88 -5.89 -13.64 -21.23
C ILE A 88 -7.26 -13.40 -21.87
N GLY A 89 -7.43 -13.81 -23.13
CA GLY A 89 -8.62 -13.51 -23.95
C GLY A 89 -8.65 -12.08 -24.52
N GLY A 90 -7.68 -11.25 -24.15
CA GLY A 90 -7.52 -9.87 -24.63
C GLY A 90 -8.43 -8.86 -23.95
N SER A 91 -8.20 -7.58 -24.28
CA SER A 91 -8.91 -6.43 -23.71
C SER A 91 -9.40 -5.50 -24.82
N GLY A 92 -10.50 -4.80 -24.58
CA GLY A 92 -11.09 -3.83 -25.50
C GLY A 92 -12.14 -4.40 -26.44
N GLU A 93 -12.69 -3.55 -27.31
CA GLU A 93 -13.85 -3.85 -28.16
C GLU A 93 -13.66 -5.08 -29.07
N ASN A 94 -12.42 -5.33 -29.49
CA ASN A 94 -12.03 -6.44 -30.37
C ASN A 94 -11.34 -7.59 -29.61
N ALA A 95 -11.59 -7.74 -28.31
CA ALA A 95 -11.06 -8.87 -27.54
C ALA A 95 -11.44 -10.22 -28.21
N VAL A 96 -10.50 -11.18 -28.19
CA VAL A 96 -10.66 -12.49 -28.82
C VAL A 96 -11.66 -13.38 -28.07
N LYS A 97 -11.81 -13.15 -26.76
CA LYS A 97 -12.73 -13.84 -25.84
C LYS A 97 -12.29 -15.27 -25.57
N TYR A 98 -11.68 -15.48 -24.41
CA TYR A 98 -11.21 -16.80 -24.00
C TYR A 98 -12.39 -17.77 -23.82
N SER A 99 -12.32 -18.93 -24.47
CA SER A 99 -13.36 -19.97 -24.44
C SER A 99 -12.84 -21.34 -24.02
N GLY A 100 -11.55 -21.43 -23.66
CA GLY A 100 -10.91 -22.66 -23.18
C GLY A 100 -11.14 -22.92 -21.69
N THR A 101 -10.44 -23.94 -21.18
CA THR A 101 -10.37 -24.23 -19.74
C THR A 101 -9.00 -23.84 -19.20
N PHE A 102 -8.97 -22.96 -18.20
CA PHE A 102 -7.78 -22.68 -17.40
C PHE A 102 -7.96 -23.30 -16.02
N ASP A 103 -7.17 -24.33 -15.73
CA ASP A 103 -7.18 -25.03 -14.44
C ASP A 103 -5.93 -24.64 -13.65
N GLY A 104 -6.10 -23.90 -12.56
CA GLY A 104 -4.99 -23.60 -11.66
C GLY A 104 -4.51 -24.81 -10.87
N ASP A 105 -5.27 -25.91 -10.83
CA ASP A 105 -4.94 -27.13 -10.05
C ASP A 105 -4.63 -26.88 -8.56
N GLY A 106 -5.13 -25.77 -8.00
CA GLY A 106 -4.84 -25.34 -6.63
C GLY A 106 -3.62 -24.43 -6.50
N HIS A 107 -2.91 -24.14 -7.60
CA HIS A 107 -1.75 -23.25 -7.60
C HIS A 107 -2.12 -21.76 -7.51
N THR A 108 -1.14 -20.97 -7.10
CA THR A 108 -1.22 -19.52 -6.97
C THR A 108 -0.47 -18.80 -8.09
N ILE A 109 -1.08 -17.76 -8.64
CA ILE A 109 -0.39 -16.74 -9.43
C ILE A 109 -0.22 -15.52 -8.52
N SER A 110 1.01 -15.24 -8.11
CA SER A 110 1.38 -14.12 -7.22
C SER A 110 2.11 -13.02 -7.98
N GLY A 111 2.28 -11.87 -7.33
CA GLY A 111 2.93 -10.70 -7.92
C GLY A 111 2.19 -10.20 -9.17
N PHE A 112 0.89 -10.48 -9.30
CA PHE A 112 0.06 -9.95 -10.36
C PHE A 112 0.00 -8.43 -10.21
N TYR A 113 0.44 -7.69 -11.21
CA TYR A 113 0.31 -6.25 -11.22
C TYR A 113 -0.35 -5.79 -12.51
N LEU A 114 -1.41 -4.98 -12.42
CA LEU A 114 -2.02 -4.35 -13.59
C LEU A 114 -2.20 -2.86 -13.31
N SER A 115 -1.58 -2.02 -14.12
CA SER A 115 -1.74 -0.57 -14.01
C SER A 115 -2.19 0.03 -15.33
N LYS A 116 -3.26 0.84 -15.27
CA LYS A 116 -3.82 1.55 -16.42
C LYS A 116 -4.23 2.97 -16.05
N ALA A 117 -3.66 3.94 -16.76
CA ALA A 117 -4.08 5.33 -16.71
C ALA A 117 -5.14 5.63 -17.78
N PHE A 118 -6.19 6.36 -17.40
CA PHE A 118 -7.28 6.75 -18.29
C PHE A 118 -7.17 8.22 -18.72
N THR A 119 -7.59 8.49 -19.95
CA THR A 119 -7.68 9.84 -20.53
C THR A 119 -9.09 10.15 -21.04
N THR A 120 -9.69 9.18 -21.74
CA THR A 120 -11.07 9.18 -22.24
C THR A 120 -11.72 7.83 -21.97
N ASN A 121 -13.03 7.76 -22.13
CA ASN A 121 -13.75 6.50 -22.06
C ASN A 121 -13.34 5.58 -23.21
N SER A 122 -13.14 4.30 -22.90
CA SER A 122 -12.82 3.26 -23.87
C SER A 122 -13.19 1.91 -23.31
N THR A 123 -13.77 1.04 -24.13
CA THR A 123 -14.01 -0.35 -23.74
C THR A 123 -12.71 -0.98 -23.27
N SER A 124 -12.69 -1.53 -22.05
CA SER A 124 -11.51 -2.17 -21.48
C SER A 124 -11.95 -3.29 -20.54
N TYR A 125 -11.35 -4.46 -20.70
CA TYR A 125 -11.57 -5.62 -19.84
C TYR A 125 -10.26 -5.90 -19.10
N LEU A 126 -10.20 -5.60 -17.79
CA LEU A 126 -8.98 -5.62 -16.99
C LEU A 126 -9.06 -6.67 -15.90
N GLY A 127 -8.07 -7.55 -15.86
CA GLY A 127 -7.95 -8.69 -14.95
C GLY A 127 -6.86 -9.63 -15.44
N LEU A 128 -6.61 -10.73 -14.72
CA LEU A 128 -5.80 -11.82 -15.26
C LEU A 128 -6.39 -12.32 -16.59
N PHE A 129 -7.71 -12.47 -16.63
CA PHE A 129 -8.52 -12.68 -17.81
C PHE A 129 -9.35 -11.43 -18.13
N GLY A 130 -9.35 -11.03 -19.39
CA GLY A 130 -10.18 -9.93 -19.88
C GLY A 130 -11.60 -10.41 -20.15
N TYR A 131 -11.85 -10.89 -21.36
CA TYR A 131 -13.16 -11.44 -21.72
C TYR A 131 -13.11 -12.97 -21.74
N VAL A 132 -13.91 -13.62 -20.90
CA VAL A 132 -14.20 -15.07 -20.96
C VAL A 132 -15.61 -15.31 -21.52
N GLU A 133 -15.71 -15.99 -22.66
CA GLU A 133 -16.98 -16.36 -23.29
C GLU A 133 -17.07 -17.89 -23.40
N SER A 134 -18.01 -18.50 -22.67
CA SER A 134 -18.18 -19.96 -22.60
C SER A 134 -16.96 -20.74 -22.11
N GLY A 135 -15.91 -20.06 -21.64
CA GLY A 135 -14.73 -20.66 -21.02
C GLY A 135 -14.93 -21.00 -19.54
N THR A 136 -13.95 -21.71 -18.99
CA THR A 136 -13.88 -22.07 -17.57
C THR A 136 -12.56 -21.62 -16.97
N VAL A 137 -12.61 -20.95 -15.81
CA VAL A 137 -11.46 -20.62 -14.98
C VAL A 137 -11.69 -21.27 -13.61
N LYS A 138 -10.77 -22.12 -13.15
CA LYS A 138 -10.99 -22.84 -11.90
C LYS A 138 -9.75 -23.17 -11.10
N ASN A 139 -9.94 -23.47 -9.81
CA ASN A 139 -8.92 -23.97 -8.89
C ASN A 139 -7.68 -23.08 -8.82
N LEU A 140 -7.87 -21.78 -8.67
CA LEU A 140 -6.80 -20.79 -8.84
C LEU A 140 -6.86 -19.73 -7.75
N THR A 141 -5.70 -19.41 -7.17
CA THR A 141 -5.52 -18.19 -6.38
C THR A 141 -4.78 -17.15 -7.21
N VAL A 142 -5.26 -15.90 -7.20
CA VAL A 142 -4.54 -14.77 -7.82
C VAL A 142 -4.26 -13.73 -6.75
N ASP A 143 -2.99 -13.43 -6.53
CA ASP A 143 -2.49 -12.48 -5.54
C ASP A 143 -1.75 -11.32 -6.22
N GLY A 144 -2.03 -10.10 -5.76
CA GLY A 144 -1.32 -8.90 -6.21
C GLY A 144 -2.17 -7.63 -6.18
N ALA A 145 -2.01 -6.75 -7.17
CA ALA A 145 -2.67 -5.44 -7.21
C ALA A 145 -3.07 -4.98 -8.62
N MET A 146 -4.17 -4.23 -8.69
CA MET A 146 -4.64 -3.51 -9.86
C MET A 146 -4.86 -2.03 -9.54
N THR A 147 -4.16 -1.15 -10.26
CA THR A 147 -4.26 0.31 -10.10
C THR A 147 -4.89 0.97 -11.33
N LEU A 148 -5.99 1.68 -11.12
CA LEU A 148 -6.72 2.43 -12.14
C LEU A 148 -6.56 3.94 -11.90
N ASP A 149 -5.68 4.58 -12.67
CA ASP A 149 -5.33 5.99 -12.49
C ASP A 149 -6.24 6.92 -13.32
N MET A 150 -6.92 7.84 -12.63
CA MET A 150 -7.84 8.82 -13.21
C MET A 150 -7.23 10.23 -13.35
N ALA A 151 -5.93 10.42 -13.05
CA ALA A 151 -5.30 11.74 -13.03
C ALA A 151 -5.49 12.56 -14.31
N LYS A 152 -5.56 11.89 -15.46
CA LYS A 152 -5.71 12.52 -16.79
C LYS A 152 -7.09 12.30 -17.42
N ALA A 153 -8.03 11.68 -16.71
CA ALA A 153 -9.37 11.45 -17.23
C ALA A 153 -10.09 12.78 -17.49
N SER A 154 -10.72 12.89 -18.66
CA SER A 154 -11.46 14.07 -19.11
C SER A 154 -12.98 13.90 -19.11
N GLU A 155 -13.44 12.67 -18.90
CA GLU A 155 -14.86 12.27 -18.85
C GLU A 155 -15.04 11.02 -17.99
N ALA A 156 -16.29 10.67 -17.70
CA ALA A 156 -16.62 9.44 -16.99
C ALA A 156 -16.22 8.19 -17.81
N ILE A 157 -15.78 7.14 -17.12
CA ILE A 157 -15.28 5.90 -17.72
C ILE A 157 -16.23 4.73 -17.39
N PRO A 158 -17.42 4.64 -18.00
CA PRO A 158 -18.37 3.55 -17.73
C PRO A 158 -18.04 2.25 -18.46
N ASP A 159 -17.29 2.29 -19.58
CA ASP A 159 -17.08 1.12 -20.44
C ASP A 159 -15.81 0.33 -20.10
N CYS A 160 -15.18 0.64 -18.97
CA CYS A 160 -14.16 -0.22 -18.38
C CYS A 160 -14.82 -1.25 -17.45
N TYR A 161 -14.23 -2.44 -17.34
CA TYR A 161 -14.64 -3.49 -16.43
C TYR A 161 -13.38 -4.03 -15.74
N ALA A 162 -13.30 -3.98 -14.41
CA ALA A 162 -12.14 -4.40 -13.65
C ALA A 162 -12.47 -5.60 -12.75
N GLY A 163 -12.02 -6.79 -13.14
CA GLY A 163 -12.12 -8.02 -12.35
C GLY A 163 -10.73 -8.42 -11.88
N GLY A 164 -10.52 -8.72 -10.60
CA GLY A 164 -9.21 -9.18 -10.11
C GLY A 164 -8.76 -10.45 -10.85
N VAL A 165 -9.68 -11.39 -11.06
CA VAL A 165 -9.43 -12.61 -11.85
C VAL A 165 -10.00 -12.53 -13.27
N VAL A 166 -11.33 -12.39 -13.41
CA VAL A 166 -12.00 -12.36 -14.73
C VAL A 166 -12.79 -11.08 -14.90
N SER A 167 -12.39 -10.19 -15.79
CA SER A 167 -13.12 -8.94 -16.01
C SER A 167 -14.57 -9.16 -16.47
N TYR A 168 -14.77 -9.86 -17.59
CA TYR A 168 -16.06 -9.96 -18.26
C TYR A 168 -16.39 -11.41 -18.59
N LEU A 169 -17.41 -11.97 -17.93
CA LEU A 169 -17.83 -13.37 -18.02
C LEU A 169 -19.18 -13.51 -18.73
N ILE A 170 -19.23 -14.28 -19.82
CA ILE A 170 -20.46 -14.50 -20.61
C ILE A 170 -20.67 -15.99 -20.87
N GLY A 171 -21.73 -16.56 -20.29
CA GLY A 171 -22.06 -17.98 -20.37
C GLY A 171 -20.92 -18.93 -20.00
N GLY A 172 -19.97 -18.46 -19.18
CA GLY A 172 -18.80 -19.20 -18.71
C GLY A 172 -18.90 -19.59 -17.24
N THR A 173 -17.87 -20.25 -16.72
CA THR A 173 -17.80 -20.67 -15.31
C THR A 173 -16.51 -20.19 -14.64
N ILE A 174 -16.64 -19.63 -13.44
CA ILE A 174 -15.54 -19.42 -12.50
C ILE A 174 -15.81 -20.31 -11.28
N GLU A 175 -14.86 -21.17 -10.92
CA GLU A 175 -15.07 -22.17 -9.87
C GLU A 175 -13.85 -22.34 -8.97
N ASN A 176 -14.03 -22.36 -7.65
CA ASN A 176 -12.92 -22.58 -6.71
C ASN A 176 -11.77 -21.58 -6.93
N VAL A 177 -12.11 -20.30 -7.04
CA VAL A 177 -11.16 -19.21 -7.30
C VAL A 177 -11.07 -18.29 -6.09
N ILE A 178 -9.85 -17.97 -5.68
CA ILE A 178 -9.57 -17.00 -4.63
C ILE A 178 -8.98 -15.75 -5.29
N ASN A 179 -9.66 -14.61 -5.13
CA ASN A 179 -9.10 -13.31 -5.43
C ASN A 179 -8.42 -12.73 -4.19
N ASP A 180 -7.12 -12.49 -4.31
CA ASP A 180 -6.32 -11.67 -3.40
C ASP A 180 -5.64 -10.51 -4.15
N VAL A 181 -6.30 -10.02 -5.21
CA VAL A 181 -5.87 -8.82 -5.95
C VAL A 181 -6.56 -7.59 -5.37
N GLU A 182 -5.79 -6.66 -4.79
CA GLU A 182 -6.28 -5.34 -4.37
C GLU A 182 -6.65 -4.52 -5.61
N ILE A 183 -7.86 -3.96 -5.69
CA ILE A 183 -8.26 -3.08 -6.80
C ILE A 183 -8.42 -1.66 -6.28
N THR A 184 -7.59 -0.74 -6.80
CA THR A 184 -7.55 0.65 -6.34
C THR A 184 -7.82 1.64 -7.48
N ILE A 185 -8.61 2.67 -7.18
CA ILE A 185 -8.85 3.82 -8.07
C ILE A 185 -8.11 5.03 -7.53
N ASP A 186 -7.11 5.47 -8.27
CA ASP A 186 -6.23 6.59 -7.91
C ASP A 186 -6.60 7.89 -8.63
N ASN A 187 -6.26 9.00 -7.97
CA ASN A 187 -6.35 10.36 -8.52
C ASN A 187 -7.72 10.79 -9.08
N ASP A 188 -8.81 10.12 -8.69
CA ASP A 188 -10.16 10.44 -9.15
C ASP A 188 -10.78 11.62 -8.38
N THR A 189 -10.27 12.82 -8.66
CA THR A 189 -10.75 14.06 -8.04
C THR A 189 -12.09 14.55 -8.60
N LYS A 190 -12.58 13.95 -9.69
CA LYS A 190 -13.78 14.39 -10.44
C LYS A 190 -14.90 13.36 -10.45
N SER A 191 -14.74 12.23 -9.77
CA SER A 191 -15.68 11.11 -9.79
C SER A 191 -15.92 10.58 -11.21
N TYR A 192 -14.87 10.54 -12.03
CA TYR A 192 -14.90 9.98 -13.38
C TYR A 192 -14.77 8.46 -13.39
N ALA A 193 -14.33 7.85 -12.29
CA ALA A 193 -14.39 6.42 -12.16
C ALA A 193 -15.84 5.96 -11.95
N THR A 194 -16.48 5.50 -13.03
CA THR A 194 -17.87 5.00 -13.02
C THR A 194 -17.96 3.53 -13.43
N MET A 195 -16.83 2.87 -13.63
CA MET A 195 -16.75 1.47 -14.02
C MET A 195 -17.16 0.51 -12.88
N PRO A 196 -17.66 -0.70 -13.22
CA PRO A 196 -17.71 -1.83 -12.30
C PRO A 196 -16.32 -2.36 -11.95
N CYS A 197 -16.08 -2.57 -10.65
CA CYS A 197 -14.92 -3.28 -10.11
C CYS A 197 -15.39 -4.43 -9.22
N GLY A 198 -14.96 -5.66 -9.51
CA GLY A 198 -15.25 -6.82 -8.67
C GLY A 198 -14.02 -7.67 -8.42
N GLY A 199 -13.85 -8.20 -7.21
CA GLY A 199 -12.67 -9.02 -6.88
C GLY A 199 -12.56 -10.25 -7.79
N VAL A 200 -13.59 -11.08 -7.88
CA VAL A 200 -13.58 -12.24 -8.80
C VAL A 200 -13.93 -11.83 -10.23
N SER A 201 -15.00 -11.04 -10.41
CA SER A 201 -15.41 -10.54 -11.71
C SER A 201 -16.09 -9.17 -11.71
N ALA A 202 -15.89 -8.37 -12.76
CA ALA A 202 -16.64 -7.12 -12.89
C ALA A 202 -18.05 -7.32 -13.45
N TYR A 203 -18.24 -8.31 -14.32
CA TYR A 203 -19.52 -8.51 -15.00
C TYR A 203 -19.76 -9.97 -15.34
N ALA A 204 -20.95 -10.48 -15.01
CA ALA A 204 -21.39 -11.81 -15.38
C ALA A 204 -22.81 -11.79 -15.97
N SER A 205 -22.97 -12.34 -17.17
CA SER A 205 -24.27 -12.51 -17.84
C SER A 205 -24.29 -13.78 -18.71
N TYR A 206 -25.34 -13.96 -19.50
CA TYR A 206 -25.57 -15.18 -20.29
C TYR A 206 -24.98 -15.08 -21.71
N LYS A 207 -24.70 -16.25 -22.29
CA LYS A 207 -24.49 -16.44 -23.72
C LYS A 207 -25.74 -17.04 -24.35
N ALA A 208 -26.19 -16.48 -25.46
CA ALA A 208 -27.12 -17.17 -26.35
C ALA A 208 -26.36 -17.91 -27.45
N VAL A 209 -26.57 -19.22 -27.53
CA VAL A 209 -26.02 -20.08 -28.57
C VAL A 209 -27.11 -20.28 -29.62
N THR A 210 -26.82 -19.92 -30.87
CA THR A 210 -27.74 -20.15 -31.98
C THR A 210 -27.68 -21.62 -32.40
N ASN A 211 -28.83 -22.29 -32.36
CA ASN A 211 -28.99 -23.67 -32.77
C ASN A 211 -29.14 -23.78 -34.29
N ALA A 212 -29.03 -25.00 -34.84
CA ALA A 212 -29.16 -25.23 -36.29
C ALA A 212 -30.52 -24.82 -36.87
N ASP A 213 -31.58 -24.78 -36.05
CA ASP A 213 -32.93 -24.35 -36.41
C ASP A 213 -33.18 -22.85 -36.18
N SER A 214 -32.13 -22.07 -35.90
CA SER A 214 -32.19 -20.64 -35.53
C SER A 214 -32.87 -20.35 -34.18
N SER A 215 -33.20 -21.35 -33.37
CA SER A 215 -33.57 -21.15 -31.97
C SER A 215 -32.33 -20.83 -31.12
N TYR A 216 -32.54 -20.38 -29.88
CA TYR A 216 -31.45 -20.04 -28.97
C TYR A 216 -31.43 -20.95 -27.75
N THR A 217 -30.24 -21.44 -27.40
CA THR A 217 -29.95 -22.06 -26.11
C THR A 217 -29.26 -21.03 -25.22
N ILE A 218 -29.82 -20.78 -24.03
CA ILE A 218 -29.27 -19.81 -23.09
C ILE A 218 -28.36 -20.53 -22.10
N VAL A 219 -27.11 -20.08 -22.04
CA VAL A 219 -26.10 -20.54 -21.07
C VAL A 219 -25.80 -19.37 -20.14
N ASN A 220 -26.22 -19.45 -18.89
CA ASN A 220 -25.95 -18.41 -17.89
C ASN A 220 -24.52 -18.54 -17.37
N SER A 221 -23.96 -17.43 -16.88
CA SER A 221 -22.66 -17.48 -16.20
C SER A 221 -22.80 -18.03 -14.78
N MET A 222 -21.78 -18.77 -14.34
CA MET A 222 -21.71 -19.35 -13.00
C MET A 222 -20.43 -18.91 -12.31
N ILE A 223 -20.55 -18.34 -11.10
CA ILE A 223 -19.43 -18.07 -10.19
C ILE A 223 -19.71 -18.88 -8.94
N LYS A 224 -18.92 -19.93 -8.69
CA LYS A 224 -19.18 -20.86 -7.58
C LYS A 224 -17.96 -21.12 -6.72
N ASN A 225 -18.17 -21.27 -5.42
CA ASN A 225 -17.10 -21.60 -4.46
C ASN A 225 -15.93 -20.62 -4.54
N CYS A 226 -16.20 -19.33 -4.78
CA CYS A 226 -15.16 -18.32 -4.95
C CYS A 226 -15.05 -17.44 -3.70
N GLU A 227 -13.84 -16.99 -3.39
CA GLU A 227 -13.56 -16.11 -2.26
C GLU A 227 -12.87 -14.84 -2.73
N ASN A 228 -13.23 -13.71 -2.12
CA ASN A 228 -12.47 -12.48 -2.20
C ASN A 228 -11.87 -12.14 -0.83
N LYS A 229 -10.55 -12.09 -0.76
CA LYS A 229 -9.78 -11.71 0.42
C LYS A 229 -9.28 -10.27 0.38
N ALA A 230 -9.03 -9.75 -0.82
CA ALA A 230 -8.47 -8.42 -1.02
C ALA A 230 -9.48 -7.27 -0.93
N ASP A 231 -8.96 -6.07 -0.67
CA ASP A 231 -9.72 -4.83 -0.66
C ASP A 231 -10.03 -4.34 -2.07
N ILE A 232 -11.27 -3.89 -2.29
CA ILE A 232 -11.78 -3.49 -3.61
C ILE A 232 -12.40 -2.10 -3.55
N THR A 233 -11.78 -1.15 -4.26
CA THR A 233 -12.34 0.18 -4.53
C THR A 233 -12.91 0.21 -5.95
N GLY A 234 -14.23 0.33 -6.05
CA GLY A 234 -14.95 0.46 -7.31
C GLY A 234 -15.53 1.85 -7.53
N GLY A 235 -15.65 2.24 -8.80
CA GLY A 235 -16.19 3.53 -9.20
C GLY A 235 -17.71 3.54 -9.12
N GLY A 236 -18.37 3.03 -10.16
CA GLY A 236 -19.83 2.96 -10.21
C GLY A 236 -20.40 1.81 -9.37
N TYR A 237 -19.76 0.64 -9.44
CA TYR A 237 -20.19 -0.55 -8.71
C TYR A 237 -18.95 -1.25 -8.13
N ALA A 238 -18.96 -1.55 -6.84
CA ALA A 238 -17.89 -2.28 -6.17
C ALA A 238 -18.43 -3.59 -5.58
N ALA A 239 -17.70 -4.70 -5.74
CA ALA A 239 -18.02 -5.95 -5.06
C ALA A 239 -16.82 -6.83 -4.77
N GLY A 240 -16.93 -7.70 -3.76
CA GLY A 240 -15.94 -8.76 -3.55
C GLY A 240 -16.01 -9.82 -4.64
N ILE A 241 -17.21 -10.29 -4.98
CA ILE A 241 -17.37 -11.36 -5.98
C ILE A 241 -17.64 -10.81 -7.38
N CYS A 242 -18.84 -10.30 -7.64
CA CYS A 242 -19.25 -9.87 -8.98
C CYS A 242 -19.91 -8.50 -8.97
N ALA A 243 -19.25 -7.47 -9.52
CA ALA A 243 -19.75 -6.10 -9.44
C ALA A 243 -21.13 -5.94 -10.10
N ARG A 244 -21.34 -6.59 -11.26
CA ARG A 244 -22.62 -6.66 -11.96
C ARG A 244 -23.01 -8.09 -12.29
N LEU A 245 -23.95 -8.64 -11.53
CA LEU A 245 -24.51 -9.97 -11.76
C LEU A 245 -25.87 -9.86 -12.45
N MET A 246 -25.99 -10.41 -13.66
CA MET A 246 -27.16 -10.21 -14.51
C MET A 246 -27.83 -11.50 -14.96
N ASP A 247 -29.12 -11.40 -15.27
CA ASP A 247 -29.77 -12.28 -16.25
C ASP A 247 -29.75 -13.80 -15.90
N VAL A 248 -30.12 -14.17 -14.68
CA VAL A 248 -30.12 -15.55 -14.13
C VAL A 248 -28.71 -16.15 -14.05
N SER A 249 -27.66 -15.33 -14.18
CA SER A 249 -26.32 -15.75 -13.79
C SER A 249 -26.22 -15.79 -12.27
N THR A 250 -25.41 -16.74 -11.78
CA THR A 250 -25.43 -17.13 -10.36
C THR A 250 -24.08 -16.91 -9.71
N ALA A 251 -24.10 -16.35 -8.50
CA ALA A 251 -23.03 -16.45 -7.52
C ALA A 251 -23.47 -17.44 -6.42
N GLU A 252 -22.75 -18.54 -6.27
CA GLU A 252 -23.11 -19.63 -5.37
C GLU A 252 -21.95 -19.98 -4.44
N ASN A 253 -22.20 -20.19 -3.15
CA ASN A 253 -21.18 -20.61 -2.18
C ASN A 253 -19.95 -19.69 -2.17
N CYS A 254 -20.17 -18.39 -2.38
CA CYS A 254 -19.09 -17.41 -2.46
C CYS A 254 -18.97 -16.59 -1.17
N LYS A 255 -17.75 -16.18 -0.84
CA LYS A 255 -17.45 -15.39 0.36
C LYS A 255 -16.65 -14.13 0.05
N ASN A 256 -17.01 -13.03 0.69
CA ASN A 256 -16.17 -11.84 0.74
C ASN A 256 -15.68 -11.61 2.18
N SER A 257 -14.37 -11.53 2.36
CA SER A 257 -13.73 -11.06 3.61
C SER A 257 -13.01 -9.74 3.47
N GLY A 258 -12.66 -9.32 2.25
CA GLY A 258 -12.03 -8.02 1.98
C GLY A 258 -12.96 -6.82 2.16
N THR A 259 -12.37 -5.64 2.35
CA THR A 259 -13.09 -4.37 2.46
C THR A 259 -13.51 -3.87 1.09
N ILE A 260 -14.79 -3.51 0.93
CA ILE A 260 -15.33 -3.03 -0.34
C ILE A 260 -15.75 -1.56 -0.21
N TYR A 261 -15.30 -0.72 -1.15
CA TYR A 261 -15.69 0.69 -1.21
C TYR A 261 -16.21 1.08 -2.60
N GLY A 262 -17.47 1.50 -2.67
CA GLY A 262 -18.09 2.10 -3.86
C GLY A 262 -17.99 3.62 -3.86
N LYS A 263 -17.06 4.19 -4.64
CA LYS A 263 -16.75 5.62 -4.70
C LYS A 263 -17.83 6.51 -5.30
N THR A 264 -18.70 5.97 -6.16
CA THR A 264 -19.68 6.80 -6.88
C THR A 264 -21.12 6.39 -6.57
N ASP A 265 -21.44 5.10 -6.62
CA ASP A 265 -22.80 4.63 -6.36
C ASP A 265 -22.89 3.43 -5.39
N TYR A 266 -22.71 2.21 -5.90
CA TYR A 266 -23.12 0.99 -5.18
C TYR A 266 -21.94 0.17 -4.68
N ALA A 267 -22.07 -0.43 -3.49
CA ALA A 267 -21.15 -1.46 -3.02
C ALA A 267 -21.91 -2.62 -2.39
N GLY A 268 -21.46 -3.85 -2.65
CA GLY A 268 -21.89 -4.99 -1.85
C GLY A 268 -20.86 -6.11 -1.78
N GLY A 269 -20.89 -6.90 -0.70
CA GLY A 269 -19.88 -7.95 -0.49
C GLY A 269 -19.84 -8.96 -1.63
N ILE A 270 -21.02 -9.37 -2.14
CA ILE A 270 -21.13 -10.32 -3.26
C ILE A 270 -21.39 -9.61 -4.57
N SER A 271 -22.32 -8.64 -4.60
CA SER A 271 -22.57 -7.85 -5.80
C SER A 271 -22.81 -6.38 -5.53
N GLY A 272 -22.24 -5.51 -6.36
CA GLY A 272 -22.47 -4.07 -6.29
C GLY A 272 -23.87 -3.76 -6.80
N ARG A 273 -24.20 -4.26 -8.00
CA ARG A 273 -25.52 -4.14 -8.60
C ARG A 273 -25.95 -5.43 -9.28
N MET A 274 -26.97 -6.07 -8.71
CA MET A 274 -27.59 -7.24 -9.29
C MET A 274 -28.86 -6.87 -10.08
N GLN A 275 -29.02 -7.46 -11.26
CA GLN A 275 -30.16 -7.23 -12.16
C GLN A 275 -30.66 -8.56 -12.75
N GLY A 276 -31.64 -9.17 -12.07
CA GLY A 276 -32.19 -10.48 -12.44
C GLY A 276 -31.23 -11.65 -12.24
N GLY A 277 -30.12 -11.45 -11.52
CA GLY A 277 -29.19 -12.50 -11.13
C GLY A 277 -29.63 -13.26 -9.88
N ILE A 278 -28.86 -14.29 -9.51
CA ILE A 278 -29.09 -15.14 -8.35
C ILE A 278 -27.86 -15.12 -7.45
N ILE A 279 -28.03 -14.77 -6.17
CA ILE A 279 -27.02 -14.96 -5.13
C ILE A 279 -27.55 -15.99 -4.15
N GLU A 280 -26.83 -17.09 -4.00
CA GLU A 280 -27.24 -18.23 -3.19
C GLU A 280 -26.11 -18.73 -2.30
N SER A 281 -26.40 -18.97 -1.03
CA SER A 281 -25.43 -19.56 -0.11
C SER A 281 -24.14 -18.72 -0.01
N CYS A 282 -24.27 -17.39 0.00
CA CYS A 282 -23.12 -16.48 0.02
C CYS A 282 -22.97 -15.74 1.34
N VAL A 283 -21.72 -15.34 1.61
CA VAL A 283 -21.32 -14.74 2.89
C VAL A 283 -20.55 -13.45 2.67
N ASN A 284 -20.86 -12.44 3.47
CA ASN A 284 -19.98 -11.29 3.64
C ASN A 284 -19.53 -11.15 5.09
N THR A 285 -18.22 -11.15 5.31
CA THR A 285 -17.59 -10.83 6.59
C THR A 285 -16.78 -9.54 6.52
N GLY A 286 -16.43 -9.08 5.31
CA GLY A 286 -15.68 -7.83 5.09
C GLY A 286 -16.52 -6.57 5.29
N SER A 287 -15.85 -5.45 5.57
CA SER A 287 -16.53 -4.16 5.72
C SER A 287 -16.97 -3.59 4.36
N ILE A 288 -18.19 -3.08 4.26
CA ILE A 288 -18.74 -2.52 3.03
C ILE A 288 -19.07 -1.04 3.22
N SER A 289 -18.59 -0.20 2.31
CA SER A 289 -18.97 1.21 2.27
C SER A 289 -19.30 1.71 0.87
N ALA A 290 -20.21 2.69 0.78
CA ALA A 290 -20.60 3.28 -0.51
C ALA A 290 -21.05 4.75 -0.41
N GLU A 291 -20.91 5.48 -1.51
CA GLU A 291 -21.40 6.85 -1.66
C GLU A 291 -22.89 6.96 -2.04
N MET A 292 -23.59 5.87 -2.38
CA MET A 292 -25.07 5.86 -2.50
C MET A 292 -25.72 4.66 -1.82
N HIS A 293 -25.40 3.42 -2.20
CA HIS A 293 -26.10 2.25 -1.65
C HIS A 293 -25.12 1.15 -1.26
N ALA A 294 -25.10 0.80 0.02
CA ALA A 294 -24.25 -0.25 0.58
C ALA A 294 -25.10 -1.41 1.10
N GLY A 295 -24.79 -2.62 0.66
CA GLY A 295 -25.43 -3.85 1.13
C GLY A 295 -24.41 -4.91 1.50
N GLY A 296 -24.59 -5.63 2.62
CA GLY A 296 -23.65 -6.70 2.98
C GLY A 296 -23.53 -7.77 1.90
N ILE A 297 -24.63 -8.15 1.27
CA ILE A 297 -24.63 -9.09 0.13
C ILE A 297 -24.71 -8.34 -1.20
N ALA A 298 -25.71 -7.47 -1.37
CA ALA A 298 -25.95 -6.75 -2.62
C ALA A 298 -26.13 -5.24 -2.41
N GLY A 299 -25.32 -4.41 -3.07
CA GLY A 299 -25.53 -2.95 -3.05
C GLY A 299 -26.89 -2.56 -3.62
N ALA A 300 -27.28 -3.22 -4.72
CA ALA A 300 -28.65 -3.19 -5.22
C ALA A 300 -29.14 -4.58 -5.67
N LEU A 301 -30.37 -4.92 -5.28
CA LEU A 301 -31.09 -6.14 -5.63
C LEU A 301 -32.28 -5.75 -6.52
N ASN A 302 -32.14 -5.96 -7.84
CA ASN A 302 -33.15 -5.56 -8.81
C ASN A 302 -33.54 -6.68 -9.76
N MET A 303 -34.74 -6.59 -10.32
CA MET A 303 -35.11 -7.38 -11.49
C MET A 303 -34.48 -6.79 -12.77
N VAL A 304 -34.55 -7.55 -13.87
CA VAL A 304 -34.28 -7.03 -15.22
C VAL A 304 -35.39 -7.43 -16.18
N VAL A 305 -35.70 -6.54 -17.13
CA VAL A 305 -36.50 -6.85 -18.31
C VAL A 305 -35.54 -6.96 -19.48
N ASN A 306 -35.25 -8.19 -19.87
CA ASN A 306 -34.43 -8.45 -21.03
C ASN A 306 -35.30 -8.32 -22.29
N LYS A 307 -34.88 -7.46 -23.23
CA LYS A 307 -35.60 -7.16 -24.47
C LYS A 307 -34.88 -7.68 -25.71
N THR A 308 -33.79 -8.42 -25.54
CA THR A 308 -33.09 -8.98 -26.69
C THR A 308 -33.93 -10.07 -27.33
N THR A 309 -33.71 -10.33 -28.62
CA THR A 309 -34.55 -11.28 -29.37
C THR A 309 -34.34 -12.69 -28.86
N GLU A 310 -33.10 -13.00 -28.49
CA GLU A 310 -32.66 -14.33 -28.11
C GLU A 310 -33.01 -14.72 -26.67
N ASN A 311 -33.23 -13.76 -25.78
CA ASN A 311 -33.47 -14.04 -24.36
C ASN A 311 -34.50 -13.08 -23.71
N ALA A 312 -35.54 -12.72 -24.46
CA ALA A 312 -36.60 -11.84 -24.01
C ALA A 312 -37.32 -12.39 -22.76
N GLY A 313 -37.50 -11.57 -21.73
CA GLY A 313 -38.24 -11.97 -20.54
C GLY A 313 -37.95 -11.11 -19.32
N ASN A 314 -38.82 -11.22 -18.31
CA ASN A 314 -38.64 -10.58 -17.02
C ASN A 314 -37.96 -11.56 -16.07
N ARG A 315 -36.92 -11.11 -15.36
CA ARG A 315 -36.15 -11.96 -14.45
C ARG A 315 -36.09 -11.30 -13.08
N PRO A 316 -36.61 -11.95 -12.02
CA PRO A 316 -36.50 -11.41 -10.67
C PRO A 316 -35.03 -11.48 -10.22
N GLY A 317 -34.60 -10.52 -9.40
CA GLY A 317 -33.37 -10.70 -8.64
C GLY A 317 -33.64 -11.64 -7.47
N ILE A 318 -32.73 -12.56 -7.16
CA ILE A 318 -32.92 -13.56 -6.09
C ILE A 318 -31.71 -13.52 -5.15
N VAL A 319 -31.95 -13.37 -3.86
CA VAL A 319 -30.96 -13.57 -2.79
C VAL A 319 -31.50 -14.59 -1.81
N LYS A 320 -30.82 -15.72 -1.62
CA LYS A 320 -31.26 -16.75 -0.68
C LYS A 320 -30.12 -17.38 0.08
N HIS A 321 -30.40 -17.82 1.31
CA HIS A 321 -29.44 -18.54 2.15
C HIS A 321 -28.14 -17.75 2.34
N CYS A 322 -28.23 -16.44 2.60
CA CYS A 322 -27.05 -15.57 2.71
C CYS A 322 -26.96 -14.93 4.08
N TYR A 323 -25.75 -14.65 4.55
CA TYR A 323 -25.58 -13.84 5.75
C TYR A 323 -24.47 -12.81 5.64
N ASN A 324 -24.65 -11.73 6.40
CA ASN A 324 -23.66 -10.69 6.57
C ASN A 324 -23.24 -10.59 8.05
N SER A 325 -21.94 -10.63 8.31
CA SER A 325 -21.35 -10.27 9.61
C SER A 325 -20.43 -9.05 9.54
N GLY A 326 -20.10 -8.57 8.33
CA GLY A 326 -19.30 -7.38 8.11
C GLY A 326 -20.05 -6.07 8.42
N ALA A 327 -19.30 -5.02 8.77
CA ALA A 327 -19.86 -3.70 9.03
C ALA A 327 -20.26 -2.99 7.72
N ILE A 328 -21.43 -2.34 7.70
CA ILE A 328 -21.98 -1.67 6.51
C ILE A 328 -22.18 -0.18 6.79
N THR A 329 -21.64 0.68 5.93
CA THR A 329 -21.73 2.14 6.12
C THR A 329 -21.95 2.88 4.80
N VAL A 330 -22.99 3.72 4.72
CA VAL A 330 -23.13 4.69 3.62
C VAL A 330 -22.62 6.05 4.02
N ARG A 331 -21.82 6.65 3.14
CA ARG A 331 -21.15 7.95 3.33
C ARG A 331 -21.81 9.13 2.58
N SER A 332 -22.88 8.84 1.84
CA SER A 332 -23.57 9.84 1.01
C SER A 332 -24.18 11.01 1.77
N THR A 333 -24.13 12.21 1.17
CA THR A 333 -24.95 13.36 1.59
C THR A 333 -26.39 13.34 1.04
N LYS A 334 -26.74 12.41 0.15
CA LYS A 334 -28.07 12.32 -0.49
C LYS A 334 -29.08 11.57 0.38
N THR A 335 -30.27 12.12 0.61
CA THR A 335 -31.30 11.52 1.50
C THR A 335 -31.86 10.19 1.01
N THR A 336 -31.65 9.83 -0.25
CA THR A 336 -32.08 8.54 -0.85
C THR A 336 -31.04 7.45 -0.71
N ALA A 337 -29.89 7.72 -0.08
CA ALA A 337 -28.83 6.74 0.09
C ALA A 337 -29.22 5.69 1.15
N CYS A 338 -28.85 4.43 0.91
CA CYS A 338 -29.39 3.28 1.62
C CYS A 338 -28.29 2.36 2.17
N SER A 339 -28.34 2.05 3.46
CA SER A 339 -27.52 1.00 4.07
C SER A 339 -28.39 -0.18 4.47
N GLY A 340 -28.00 -1.39 4.06
CA GLY A 340 -28.69 -2.62 4.41
C GLY A 340 -27.75 -3.76 4.78
N GLY A 341 -28.07 -4.54 5.81
CA GLY A 341 -27.24 -5.70 6.17
C GLY A 341 -27.19 -6.77 5.09
N ILE A 342 -28.28 -6.98 4.34
CA ILE A 342 -28.31 -7.87 3.17
C ILE A 342 -28.27 -7.06 1.88
N ALA A 343 -29.19 -6.11 1.72
CA ALA A 343 -29.28 -5.33 0.48
C ALA A 343 -29.39 -3.82 0.74
N GLY A 344 -28.57 -3.00 0.08
CA GLY A 344 -28.66 -1.55 0.20
C GLY A 344 -30.00 -1.04 -0.33
N ASP A 345 -30.19 -1.14 -1.64
CA ASP A 345 -31.47 -0.89 -2.32
C ASP A 345 -32.05 -2.19 -2.86
N ALA A 346 -33.19 -2.62 -2.32
CA ALA A 346 -33.89 -3.81 -2.78
C ALA A 346 -35.21 -3.40 -3.44
N SER A 347 -35.24 -3.45 -4.77
CA SER A 347 -36.40 -3.01 -5.54
C SER A 347 -36.79 -3.99 -6.65
N GLY A 348 -38.04 -4.43 -6.64
CA GLY A 348 -38.70 -4.91 -7.85
C GLY A 348 -39.08 -3.74 -8.75
N ASN A 349 -40.03 -3.96 -9.66
CA ASN A 349 -40.38 -2.97 -10.67
C ASN A 349 -41.88 -2.72 -10.65
N GLY A 350 -42.25 -1.48 -10.31
CA GLY A 350 -43.64 -1.00 -10.35
C GLY A 350 -43.97 -0.16 -11.60
N TRP A 351 -43.05 0.00 -12.56
CA TRP A 351 -43.21 0.91 -13.71
C TRP A 351 -43.51 0.21 -15.04
N TYR A 352 -43.27 -1.09 -15.13
CA TYR A 352 -43.63 -1.88 -16.31
C TYR A 352 -45.05 -2.41 -16.12
N THR A 353 -45.76 -2.68 -17.23
CA THR A 353 -47.14 -3.18 -17.22
C THR A 353 -47.30 -4.58 -16.61
N ILE A 354 -46.24 -5.14 -16.02
CA ILE A 354 -46.14 -6.51 -15.50
C ILE A 354 -45.51 -6.41 -14.11
N LEU A 355 -46.28 -6.78 -13.08
CA LEU A 355 -45.78 -6.86 -11.71
C LEU A 355 -44.94 -8.12 -11.56
N LEU A 356 -43.65 -7.96 -11.26
CA LEU A 356 -42.77 -9.05 -10.87
C LEU A 356 -42.08 -8.63 -9.57
N SER A 357 -41.89 -9.57 -8.65
CA SER A 357 -41.20 -9.30 -7.38
C SER A 357 -39.81 -9.90 -7.40
N SER A 358 -38.82 -9.18 -6.90
CA SER A 358 -37.53 -9.79 -6.54
C SER A 358 -37.69 -10.58 -5.24
N ILE A 359 -36.84 -11.58 -5.02
CA ILE A 359 -36.95 -12.53 -3.90
C ILE A 359 -35.77 -12.33 -2.94
N MET A 360 -36.05 -12.26 -1.64
CA MET A 360 -35.05 -12.36 -0.58
C MET A 360 -35.53 -13.29 0.53
N GLU A 361 -34.84 -14.41 0.74
CA GLU A 361 -35.29 -15.42 1.70
C GLU A 361 -34.18 -16.13 2.46
N ASN A 362 -34.47 -16.57 3.69
CA ASN A 362 -33.56 -17.36 4.52
C ASN A 362 -32.20 -16.65 4.70
N CYS A 363 -32.25 -15.35 4.98
CA CYS A 363 -31.07 -14.52 5.15
C CYS A 363 -31.01 -13.91 6.54
N TYR A 364 -29.79 -13.67 7.04
CA TYR A 364 -29.66 -12.91 8.27
C TYR A 364 -28.46 -11.97 8.32
N ASN A 365 -28.57 -10.92 9.13
CA ASN A 365 -27.51 -9.96 9.35
C ASN A 365 -27.08 -9.93 10.82
N ALA A 366 -25.81 -10.17 11.08
CA ALA A 366 -25.15 -9.98 12.37
C ALA A 366 -24.23 -8.74 12.39
N GLY A 367 -23.87 -8.20 11.22
CA GLY A 367 -23.02 -7.01 11.11
C GLY A 367 -23.73 -5.71 11.52
N THR A 368 -22.96 -4.69 11.85
CA THR A 368 -23.50 -3.35 12.14
C THR A 368 -23.88 -2.64 10.84
N VAL A 369 -24.97 -1.87 10.85
CA VAL A 369 -25.43 -1.10 9.67
C VAL A 369 -25.61 0.36 10.07
N THR A 370 -24.85 1.25 9.45
CA THR A 370 -24.74 2.66 9.83
C THR A 370 -24.74 3.60 8.63
N SER A 371 -24.73 4.90 8.91
CA SER A 371 -24.41 5.95 7.94
C SER A 371 -23.67 7.09 8.61
N ASP A 372 -22.79 7.76 7.87
CA ASP A 372 -22.06 8.94 8.32
C ASP A 372 -22.93 10.21 8.39
N HIS A 373 -24.17 10.13 7.92
CA HIS A 373 -25.09 11.26 7.84
C HIS A 373 -26.49 10.91 8.33
N ASP A 374 -27.12 11.90 8.97
CA ASP A 374 -28.52 11.82 9.37
C ASP A 374 -29.46 11.72 8.15
N LEU A 375 -30.65 11.14 8.37
CA LEU A 375 -31.74 11.01 7.39
C LEU A 375 -31.47 10.04 6.23
N ARG A 376 -30.53 9.09 6.37
CA ARG A 376 -30.40 7.95 5.44
C ARG A 376 -31.30 6.80 5.81
N TRP A 377 -31.61 5.98 4.81
CA TRP A 377 -32.38 4.76 5.01
C TRP A 377 -31.44 3.65 5.47
N VAL A 378 -31.30 3.53 6.79
CA VAL A 378 -30.47 2.53 7.46
C VAL A 378 -31.38 1.43 7.99
N GLY A 379 -31.27 0.22 7.46
CA GLY A 379 -32.03 -0.94 7.93
C GLY A 379 -31.16 -2.16 8.13
N ALA A 380 -31.42 -2.94 9.19
CA ALA A 380 -30.64 -4.12 9.53
C ALA A 380 -30.66 -5.19 8.41
N ILE A 381 -31.71 -5.24 7.59
CA ILE A 381 -31.79 -6.13 6.42
C ILE A 381 -31.64 -5.34 5.13
N ALA A 382 -32.44 -4.30 4.96
CA ALA A 382 -32.38 -3.49 3.76
C ALA A 382 -32.57 -2.00 4.04
N GLY A 383 -31.85 -1.16 3.31
CA GLY A 383 -32.06 0.28 3.41
C GLY A 383 -33.37 0.66 2.75
N ASN A 384 -33.57 0.28 1.48
CA ASN A 384 -34.85 0.39 0.79
C ASN A 384 -35.45 -0.99 0.47
N TYR A 385 -36.78 -1.02 0.43
CA TYR A 385 -37.57 -2.22 0.15
C TYR A 385 -38.82 -1.85 -0.64
N SER A 386 -38.95 -2.36 -1.86
CA SER A 386 -40.17 -2.20 -2.67
C SER A 386 -40.37 -3.37 -3.63
N TRP A 387 -41.63 -3.83 -3.79
CA TRP A 387 -41.99 -4.89 -4.76
C TRP A 387 -41.14 -6.17 -4.62
N MET A 388 -41.15 -6.73 -3.41
CA MET A 388 -40.37 -7.91 -3.09
C MET A 388 -41.22 -9.00 -2.45
N GLU A 389 -40.85 -10.24 -2.73
CA GLU A 389 -41.27 -11.41 -2.00
C GLU A 389 -40.19 -11.76 -0.98
N VAL A 390 -40.57 -11.84 0.30
CA VAL A 390 -39.63 -12.06 1.39
C VAL A 390 -40.15 -13.05 2.41
N ALA A 391 -39.24 -13.89 2.88
CA ALA A 391 -39.51 -14.91 3.89
C ALA A 391 -38.26 -15.13 4.75
N ASN A 392 -38.45 -15.45 6.04
CA ASN A 392 -37.37 -15.92 6.91
C ASN A 392 -36.13 -14.99 6.93
N LEU A 393 -36.37 -13.71 7.22
CA LEU A 393 -35.33 -12.70 7.35
C LEU A 393 -35.10 -12.35 8.82
N TYR A 394 -33.84 -12.38 9.26
CA TYR A 394 -33.49 -12.21 10.67
C TYR A 394 -32.30 -11.28 10.85
N TYR A 395 -32.21 -10.58 11.98
CA TYR A 395 -31.06 -9.72 12.23
C TYR A 395 -30.76 -9.64 13.72
N LEU A 396 -29.49 -9.44 14.05
CA LEU A 396 -29.08 -9.14 15.42
C LEU A 396 -29.70 -7.79 15.83
N ASP A 397 -30.35 -7.76 16.98
CA ASP A 397 -31.08 -6.60 17.50
C ASP A 397 -30.21 -5.34 17.71
N THR A 398 -28.89 -5.51 17.79
CA THR A 398 -27.90 -4.42 17.86
C THR A 398 -27.40 -3.94 16.49
N SER A 399 -27.76 -4.60 15.39
CA SER A 399 -27.25 -4.26 14.05
C SER A 399 -27.72 -2.90 13.54
N ALA A 400 -29.00 -2.56 13.73
CA ALA A 400 -29.60 -1.27 13.39
C ALA A 400 -30.91 -1.06 14.14
N ALA A 401 -31.38 0.20 14.19
CA ALA A 401 -32.60 0.56 14.92
C ALA A 401 -33.90 -0.04 14.33
N VAL A 402 -33.90 -0.39 13.04
CA VAL A 402 -35.07 -0.91 12.32
C VAL A 402 -34.64 -1.97 11.30
N SER A 403 -35.53 -2.89 10.96
CA SER A 403 -35.30 -3.92 9.93
C SER A 403 -35.12 -3.31 8.53
N ILE A 404 -35.98 -2.36 8.17
CA ILE A 404 -36.01 -1.66 6.88
C ILE A 404 -35.88 -0.16 7.11
N GLY A 405 -34.91 0.46 6.45
CA GLY A 405 -34.55 1.87 6.65
C GLY A 405 -35.58 2.86 6.09
N ASN A 406 -36.14 2.58 4.91
CA ASN A 406 -37.13 3.44 4.28
C ASN A 406 -38.39 3.51 5.15
N PRO A 407 -38.78 4.71 5.64
CA PRO A 407 -39.90 4.86 6.57
C PRO A 407 -41.27 4.57 5.94
N THR A 408 -41.38 4.52 4.61
CA THR A 408 -42.64 4.18 3.93
C THR A 408 -42.84 2.69 3.71
N SER A 409 -41.81 1.88 3.93
CA SER A 409 -41.85 0.43 3.74
C SER A 409 -42.30 -0.29 5.01
N SER A 410 -42.95 -1.44 4.86
CA SER A 410 -43.33 -2.29 6.00
C SER A 410 -42.08 -2.85 6.70
N ARG A 411 -42.04 -2.72 8.03
CA ARG A 411 -40.92 -3.20 8.87
C ARG A 411 -41.14 -4.62 9.41
N ASP A 412 -42.33 -5.18 9.24
CA ASP A 412 -42.72 -6.51 9.76
C ASP A 412 -42.21 -7.67 8.88
N LYS A 413 -41.23 -7.38 8.02
CA LYS A 413 -40.67 -8.31 7.02
C LYS A 413 -39.43 -9.05 7.49
N ALA A 414 -38.88 -8.67 8.65
CA ALA A 414 -37.76 -9.33 9.27
C ALA A 414 -37.90 -9.31 10.79
N THR A 415 -37.33 -10.31 11.45
CA THR A 415 -37.44 -10.51 12.90
C THR A 415 -36.11 -10.21 13.57
N ALA A 416 -36.11 -9.30 14.55
CA ALA A 416 -34.94 -9.07 15.40
C ALA A 416 -34.68 -10.30 16.28
N LYS A 417 -33.40 -10.60 16.52
CA LYS A 417 -32.95 -11.68 17.39
C LYS A 417 -31.84 -11.17 18.30
N THR A 418 -31.86 -11.55 19.57
CA THR A 418 -30.70 -11.31 20.44
C THR A 418 -29.53 -12.20 20.02
N SER A 419 -28.33 -11.89 20.51
CA SER A 419 -27.17 -12.74 20.29
C SER A 419 -27.39 -14.18 20.80
N GLU A 420 -28.05 -14.35 21.95
CA GLU A 420 -28.38 -15.67 22.50
C GLU A 420 -29.39 -16.41 21.61
N GLU A 421 -30.41 -15.72 21.09
CA GLU A 421 -31.38 -16.35 20.18
C GLU A 421 -30.73 -16.78 18.87
N LEU A 422 -29.84 -15.97 18.27
CA LEU A 422 -29.12 -16.35 17.05
C LEU A 422 -28.22 -17.58 17.25
N LYS A 423 -27.71 -17.81 18.47
CA LYS A 423 -26.89 -19.00 18.80
C LYS A 423 -27.72 -20.23 19.12
N SER A 424 -29.04 -20.10 19.25
CA SER A 424 -29.90 -21.19 19.70
C SER A 424 -30.13 -22.24 18.60
N ALA A 425 -30.28 -23.51 19.02
CA ALA A 425 -30.70 -24.59 18.14
C ALA A 425 -32.09 -24.34 17.51
N GLU A 426 -32.95 -23.57 18.18
CA GLU A 426 -34.27 -23.16 17.70
C GLU A 426 -34.14 -22.21 16.49
N PHE A 427 -33.21 -21.26 16.55
CA PHE A 427 -32.92 -20.39 15.42
C PHE A 427 -32.29 -21.17 14.25
N LEU A 428 -31.36 -22.09 14.53
CA LEU A 428 -30.78 -22.95 13.49
C LEU A 428 -31.87 -23.75 12.74
N ALA A 429 -32.83 -24.34 13.46
CA ALA A 429 -33.96 -25.04 12.85
C ALA A 429 -34.88 -24.09 12.05
N LEU A 430 -34.98 -22.83 12.47
CA LEU A 430 -35.82 -21.81 11.85
C LEU A 430 -35.21 -21.22 10.56
N ILE A 431 -33.90 -20.99 10.54
CA ILE A 431 -33.19 -20.44 9.36
C ILE A 431 -33.04 -21.48 8.24
N GLY A 432 -33.10 -22.77 8.58
CA GLY A 432 -33.26 -23.89 7.66
C GLY A 432 -31.96 -24.61 7.27
N ASP A 433 -32.13 -25.70 6.51
CA ASP A 433 -31.10 -26.72 6.27
C ASP A 433 -29.86 -26.26 5.48
N ALA A 434 -29.90 -25.06 4.88
CA ALA A 434 -28.74 -24.46 4.24
C ALA A 434 -27.66 -24.04 5.26
N PHE A 435 -28.05 -23.89 6.53
CA PHE A 435 -27.18 -23.49 7.63
C PHE A 435 -26.90 -24.67 8.57
N LYS A 436 -25.77 -24.58 9.28
CA LYS A 436 -25.33 -25.49 10.34
C LYS A 436 -24.82 -24.70 11.54
N GLU A 437 -24.65 -25.40 12.66
CA GLU A 437 -24.03 -24.83 13.86
C GLU A 437 -22.58 -24.41 13.58
N ASP A 438 -22.19 -23.27 14.13
CA ASP A 438 -20.82 -22.75 14.08
C ASP A 438 -19.98 -23.29 15.25
N THR A 439 -19.63 -24.57 15.16
CA THR A 439 -18.82 -25.25 16.19
C THR A 439 -17.39 -24.71 16.29
N GLY A 440 -16.93 -24.01 15.27
CA GLY A 440 -15.57 -23.49 15.11
C GLY A 440 -15.43 -22.00 15.40
N ASN A 441 -16.53 -21.35 15.78
CA ASN A 441 -16.59 -19.92 16.05
C ASN A 441 -16.14 -19.04 14.86
N VAL A 442 -16.36 -19.49 13.63
CA VAL A 442 -16.06 -18.78 12.38
C VAL A 442 -16.91 -17.50 12.25
N ASN A 443 -18.09 -17.50 12.85
CA ASN A 443 -19.05 -16.42 12.82
C ASN A 443 -19.62 -16.12 14.21
N ASN A 444 -18.74 -16.10 15.21
CA ASN A 444 -19.08 -15.78 16.61
C ASN A 444 -20.12 -16.72 17.24
N GLY A 445 -20.23 -17.96 16.74
CA GLY A 445 -21.20 -18.96 17.17
C GLY A 445 -22.58 -18.81 16.54
N TYR A 446 -22.78 -17.86 15.61
CA TYR A 446 -24.01 -17.76 14.82
C TYR A 446 -23.98 -18.74 13.65
N PRO A 447 -25.12 -19.30 13.20
CA PRO A 447 -25.18 -20.32 12.16
C PRO A 447 -24.40 -19.97 10.88
N ILE A 448 -23.51 -20.85 10.47
CA ILE A 448 -22.76 -20.73 9.20
C ILE A 448 -23.41 -21.59 8.13
N LEU A 449 -23.06 -21.38 6.87
CA LEU A 449 -23.55 -22.22 5.78
C LEU A 449 -22.91 -23.59 5.80
N THR A 450 -23.64 -24.59 5.31
CA THR A 450 -23.22 -26.00 5.32
C THR A 450 -21.89 -26.24 4.60
N TRP A 451 -21.61 -25.48 3.53
CA TRP A 451 -20.38 -25.57 2.75
C TRP A 451 -19.17 -24.95 3.46
N GLN A 452 -19.38 -24.00 4.38
CA GLN A 452 -18.28 -23.38 5.12
C GLN A 452 -17.65 -24.41 6.06
N PRO A 453 -16.33 -24.37 6.30
CA PRO A 453 -15.72 -25.31 7.23
C PRO A 453 -16.19 -25.06 8.67
N SER A 454 -16.44 -26.15 9.43
CA SER A 454 -17.02 -26.13 10.79
C SER A 454 -16.00 -25.86 11.90
N SER A 455 -14.73 -26.01 11.60
CA SER A 455 -13.58 -25.42 12.28
C SER A 455 -12.97 -24.45 11.28
N GLY A 456 -12.10 -23.50 11.68
CA GLY A 456 -11.13 -23.01 10.70
C GLY A 456 -10.37 -24.24 10.20
N SER A 457 -10.77 -24.81 9.07
CA SER A 457 -10.23 -26.09 8.62
C SER A 457 -8.82 -25.84 8.14
N THR A 458 -7.87 -26.09 9.04
CA THR A 458 -6.58 -26.73 8.80
C THR A 458 -6.31 -26.99 7.30
N GLU A 459 -5.49 -26.12 6.71
CA GLU A 459 -4.34 -26.58 5.93
C GLU A 459 -3.64 -27.72 6.70
N PRO A 460 -2.97 -28.67 6.01
CA PRO A 460 -2.28 -29.77 6.67
C PRO A 460 -1.40 -29.20 7.78
N GLU A 461 -1.45 -29.81 8.98
CA GLU A 461 -0.72 -29.33 10.16
C GLU A 461 0.67 -28.81 9.78
N GLU A 462 0.80 -27.48 9.74
CA GLU A 462 2.05 -26.86 10.14
C GLU A 462 2.31 -27.31 11.57
N PRO A 463 3.53 -27.77 11.88
CA PRO A 463 3.87 -28.16 13.24
C PRO A 463 3.50 -27.03 14.19
N GLU A 464 2.92 -27.34 15.35
CA GLU A 464 2.56 -26.35 16.38
C GLU A 464 3.66 -25.28 16.48
N VAL A 465 3.41 -24.10 15.91
CA VAL A 465 4.28 -22.95 16.13
C VAL A 465 3.99 -22.53 17.56
N PRO A 466 4.97 -22.63 18.47
CA PRO A 466 4.79 -22.13 19.82
C PRO A 466 4.41 -20.65 19.72
N VAL A 467 3.50 -20.18 20.58
CA VAL A 467 3.19 -18.75 20.68
C VAL A 467 4.49 -18.01 20.94
N THR A 468 5.09 -17.42 19.91
CA THR A 468 6.27 -16.57 20.03
C THR A 468 5.79 -15.25 20.60
N GLU A 469 6.27 -14.90 21.79
CA GLU A 469 6.11 -13.54 22.30
C GLU A 469 6.59 -12.53 21.25
N ALA A 470 5.89 -11.40 21.12
CA ALA A 470 6.16 -10.42 20.07
C ALA A 470 7.63 -9.94 20.12
N TYR A 471 8.27 -9.84 18.94
CA TYR A 471 9.58 -9.20 18.83
C TYR A 471 9.51 -7.78 19.42
N THR A 472 10.60 -7.35 20.03
CA THR A 472 10.76 -5.99 20.55
C THR A 472 11.77 -5.24 19.70
N ILE A 473 11.48 -3.99 19.37
CA ILE A 473 12.41 -3.08 18.69
C ILE A 473 12.75 -1.88 19.56
N SER A 474 14.04 -1.55 19.61
CA SER A 474 14.55 -0.34 20.25
C SER A 474 15.43 0.44 19.29
N ALA A 475 15.54 1.75 19.52
CA ALA A 475 16.57 2.56 18.89
C ALA A 475 17.81 2.60 19.81
N GLY A 476 18.96 2.95 19.23
CA GLY A 476 20.25 2.99 19.92
C GLY A 476 20.34 4.11 20.96
N GLU A 477 21.55 4.59 21.20
CA GLU A 477 21.78 5.72 22.11
C GLU A 477 21.80 7.05 21.34
N ASP A 478 21.60 8.14 22.09
CA ASP A 478 21.78 9.50 21.57
C ASP A 478 23.18 9.67 20.98
N SER A 479 23.30 10.49 19.93
CA SER A 479 24.57 10.74 19.25
C SER A 479 24.79 12.22 19.00
N GLN A 480 26.06 12.59 18.80
CA GLN A 480 26.45 13.96 18.48
C GLN A 480 27.31 13.97 17.22
N ILE A 481 26.93 14.81 16.26
CA ILE A 481 27.63 15.03 15.00
C ILE A 481 27.71 16.52 14.71
N ASN A 482 28.51 16.94 13.74
CA ASN A 482 28.50 18.31 13.24
C ASN A 482 27.77 18.42 11.90
N ILE A 483 27.53 19.65 11.43
CA ILE A 483 26.86 19.86 10.14
C ILE A 483 27.73 19.29 9.01
N GLY A 484 27.11 18.47 8.17
CA GLY A 484 27.77 17.76 7.07
C GLY A 484 28.39 16.41 7.46
N GLU A 485 28.44 16.06 8.74
CA GLU A 485 28.84 14.72 9.20
C GLU A 485 27.65 13.75 9.21
N ASP A 486 27.95 12.45 9.18
CA ASP A 486 26.95 11.39 9.24
C ASP A 486 26.78 10.87 10.68
N ALA A 487 25.53 10.76 11.14
CA ALA A 487 25.12 10.05 12.35
C ALA A 487 24.54 8.70 11.98
N THR A 488 24.77 7.69 12.82
CA THR A 488 24.14 6.38 12.70
C THR A 488 23.14 6.16 13.83
N VAL A 489 21.92 5.75 13.48
CA VAL A 489 20.89 5.29 14.43
C VAL A 489 20.74 3.79 14.25
N THR A 490 21.13 3.05 15.28
CA THR A 490 21.01 1.59 15.32
C THR A 490 19.61 1.21 15.80
N LEU A 491 18.91 0.35 15.08
CA LEU A 491 17.68 -0.29 15.51
C LEU A 491 17.98 -1.74 15.86
N THR A 492 17.70 -2.10 17.09
CA THR A 492 17.96 -3.45 17.64
C THR A 492 16.64 -4.20 17.76
N VAL A 493 16.62 -5.40 17.19
CA VAL A 493 15.48 -6.33 17.26
C VAL A 493 15.82 -7.42 18.25
N THR A 494 14.95 -7.66 19.23
CA THR A 494 15.13 -8.73 20.24
C THR A 494 13.86 -9.56 20.36
N ASN A 495 13.99 -10.81 20.80
CA ASN A 495 12.89 -11.67 21.18
C ASN A 495 13.37 -12.59 22.31
N ASP A 496 12.50 -12.92 23.25
CA ASP A 496 12.85 -13.78 24.39
C ASP A 496 12.89 -15.27 24.01
N ASN A 497 12.22 -15.65 22.91
CA ASN A 497 12.08 -17.03 22.45
C ASN A 497 12.72 -17.30 21.09
N GLU A 498 12.87 -16.26 20.25
CA GLU A 498 13.43 -16.38 18.90
C GLU A 498 14.85 -15.81 18.82
N THR A 499 15.75 -16.52 18.14
CA THR A 499 17.15 -16.08 17.98
C THR A 499 17.40 -15.34 16.68
N ALA A 500 16.45 -15.36 15.74
CA ALA A 500 16.60 -14.72 14.45
C ALA A 500 15.30 -14.02 14.03
N TYR A 501 15.43 -12.98 13.21
CA TYR A 501 14.36 -12.30 12.50
C TYR A 501 14.79 -12.16 11.04
N ASN A 502 13.86 -12.03 10.10
CA ASN A 502 14.26 -11.81 8.72
C ASN A 502 13.29 -10.99 7.89
N ALA A 503 12.04 -10.86 8.32
CA ALA A 503 11.04 -10.00 7.73
C ALA A 503 10.75 -8.85 8.70
N TYR A 504 10.81 -7.62 8.21
CA TYR A 504 10.50 -6.45 9.00
C TYR A 504 9.91 -5.33 8.15
N PHE A 505 8.88 -4.68 8.70
CA PHE A 505 8.30 -3.46 8.17
C PHE A 505 8.27 -2.42 9.28
N ILE A 506 9.11 -1.39 9.16
CA ILE A 506 9.38 -0.43 10.23
C ILE A 506 9.10 0.98 9.71
N THR A 507 8.36 1.76 10.50
CA THR A 507 8.16 3.18 10.25
C THR A 507 9.00 3.99 11.24
N VAL A 508 9.85 4.88 10.72
CA VAL A 508 10.72 5.75 11.51
C VAL A 508 10.46 7.21 11.16
N ALA A 509 10.11 8.03 12.15
CA ALA A 509 10.01 9.48 12.00
C ALA A 509 11.34 10.17 12.33
N TYR A 510 11.74 11.18 11.57
CA TYR A 510 12.95 11.98 11.81
C TYR A 510 12.77 13.48 11.49
N ASP A 511 13.56 14.35 12.14
CA ASP A 511 13.51 15.80 11.92
C ASP A 511 14.22 16.23 10.62
N THR A 512 13.44 16.45 9.55
CA THR A 512 13.94 16.87 8.23
C THR A 512 14.53 18.27 8.18
N ALA A 513 14.26 19.12 9.18
CA ALA A 513 14.86 20.45 9.25
C ALA A 513 16.35 20.35 9.61
N LYS A 514 16.74 19.32 10.36
CA LYS A 514 18.10 19.15 10.90
C LYS A 514 18.84 17.94 10.37
N LEU A 515 18.14 16.92 9.88
CA LEU A 515 18.74 15.70 9.32
C LEU A 515 18.27 15.45 7.88
N ALA A 516 19.10 14.77 7.10
CA ALA A 516 18.73 14.12 5.86
C ALA A 516 19.01 12.63 5.99
N TYR A 517 18.04 11.78 5.64
CA TYR A 517 18.32 10.35 5.49
C TYR A 517 19.32 10.10 4.34
N LYS A 518 20.26 9.18 4.55
CA LYS A 518 21.33 8.86 3.60
C LYS A 518 21.29 7.40 3.14
N ALA A 519 21.25 6.44 4.06
CA ALA A 519 21.33 5.01 3.73
C ALA A 519 20.89 4.11 4.90
N ILE A 520 20.70 2.82 4.62
CA ILE A 520 20.61 1.73 5.58
C ILE A 520 21.71 0.70 5.27
N ASN A 521 22.18 -0.05 6.28
CA ASN A 521 23.21 -1.09 6.13
C ASN A 521 22.74 -2.41 5.50
N THR A 522 21.50 -2.46 4.99
CA THR A 522 20.90 -3.64 4.34
C THR A 522 20.43 -3.28 2.93
N ASP A 523 20.00 -4.27 2.17
CA ASP A 523 19.30 -4.12 0.89
C ASP A 523 17.79 -3.83 1.04
N ALA A 524 17.36 -3.47 2.26
CA ALA A 524 15.97 -3.10 2.52
C ALA A 524 15.51 -1.96 1.61
N THR A 525 14.26 -2.06 1.17
CA THR A 525 13.60 -0.96 0.47
C THR A 525 13.28 0.13 1.47
N VAL A 526 13.72 1.36 1.20
CA VAL A 526 13.45 2.52 2.04
C VAL A 526 12.74 3.60 1.22
N LYS A 527 11.58 4.03 1.69
CA LYS A 527 10.83 5.17 1.15
C LYS A 527 10.88 6.30 2.17
N ASP A 528 11.35 7.48 1.76
CA ASP A 528 11.35 8.69 2.59
C ASP A 528 10.26 9.65 2.12
N GLU A 529 9.22 9.83 2.95
CA GLU A 529 8.13 10.77 2.71
C GLU A 529 8.14 11.87 3.76
N ASN A 530 8.89 12.95 3.47
CA ASN A 530 8.94 14.18 4.28
C ASN A 530 9.27 13.95 5.77
N GLY A 531 10.23 13.08 6.09
CA GLY A 531 10.63 12.83 7.48
C GLY A 531 10.03 11.58 8.08
N THR A 532 9.32 10.78 7.28
CA THR A 532 8.89 9.45 7.65
C THR A 532 9.56 8.45 6.71
N LEU A 533 10.43 7.62 7.28
CA LEU A 533 11.02 6.48 6.59
C LEU A 533 10.10 5.26 6.75
N THR A 534 9.75 4.65 5.64
CA THR A 534 9.18 3.30 5.60
C THR A 534 10.26 2.34 5.13
N ILE A 535 10.68 1.43 6.01
CA ILE A 535 11.77 0.50 5.81
C ILE A 535 11.19 -0.92 5.75
N ALA A 536 11.33 -1.57 4.61
CA ALA A 536 10.89 -2.94 4.39
C ALA A 536 12.08 -3.82 3.99
N GLY A 537 12.36 -4.87 4.76
CA GLY A 537 13.39 -5.84 4.44
C GLY A 537 12.92 -7.27 4.66
N TYR A 538 13.37 -8.16 3.77
CA TYR A 538 13.12 -9.60 3.79
C TYR A 538 14.35 -10.34 3.24
N GLY A 539 14.54 -11.62 3.56
CA GLY A 539 15.65 -12.43 3.04
C GLY A 539 16.29 -13.33 4.09
N ASP A 540 17.63 -13.40 4.10
CA ASP A 540 18.38 -14.25 5.03
C ASP A 540 18.16 -13.85 6.50
N ASP A 541 18.22 -14.87 7.38
CA ASP A 541 18.13 -14.76 8.83
C ASP A 541 19.14 -13.76 9.39
N LYS A 542 18.63 -12.84 10.21
CA LYS A 542 19.38 -11.88 11.00
C LYS A 542 19.25 -12.27 12.46
N THR A 543 20.36 -12.37 13.14
CA THR A 543 20.42 -12.78 14.54
C THR A 543 19.89 -11.67 15.44
N CYS A 544 18.87 -11.97 16.24
CA CYS A 544 18.29 -11.05 17.21
C CYS A 544 19.35 -10.53 18.19
N GLY A 545 19.33 -9.23 18.45
CA GLY A 545 20.25 -8.54 19.35
C GLY A 545 21.64 -8.24 18.78
N THR A 546 22.02 -8.84 17.64
CA THR A 546 23.37 -8.64 17.05
C THR A 546 23.33 -8.06 15.64
N ASP A 547 22.50 -8.60 14.76
CA ASP A 547 22.40 -8.13 13.38
C ASP A 547 21.44 -6.94 13.33
N ASN A 548 21.94 -5.77 13.66
CA ASN A 548 21.13 -4.55 13.78
C ASN A 548 20.90 -3.85 12.45
N LEU A 549 19.76 -3.15 12.34
CA LEU A 549 19.48 -2.26 11.23
C LEU A 549 20.07 -0.88 11.54
N VAL A 550 20.99 -0.39 10.73
CA VAL A 550 21.71 0.85 10.99
C VAL A 550 21.31 1.88 9.93
N LEU A 551 20.59 2.91 10.39
CA LEU A 551 20.19 4.05 9.58
C LEU A 551 21.27 5.13 9.63
N THR A 552 21.68 5.63 8.49
CA THR A 552 22.64 6.73 8.37
C THR A 552 21.92 8.01 7.99
N PHE A 553 22.15 9.08 8.74
CA PHE A 553 21.63 10.41 8.52
C PHE A 553 22.77 11.42 8.40
N THR A 554 22.64 12.46 7.58
CA THR A 554 23.59 13.57 7.52
C THR A 554 23.02 14.80 8.23
N GLY A 555 23.83 15.46 9.06
CA GLY A 555 23.46 16.71 9.73
C GLY A 555 23.33 17.88 8.75
N LYS A 556 22.16 18.52 8.70
CA LYS A 556 21.85 19.67 7.83
C LYS A 556 21.90 21.01 8.56
N ALA A 557 21.48 21.04 9.82
CA ALA A 557 21.36 22.26 10.61
C ALA A 557 21.58 21.97 12.10
N SER A 558 22.15 22.93 12.82
CA SER A 558 22.49 22.79 14.23
C SER A 558 21.26 22.65 15.13
N GLY A 559 21.39 21.89 16.21
CA GLY A 559 20.40 21.65 17.24
C GLY A 559 20.01 20.18 17.38
N ASP A 560 19.16 19.90 18.35
CA ASP A 560 18.71 18.53 18.64
C ASP A 560 17.66 18.09 17.61
N ALA A 561 17.90 16.94 16.99
CA ALA A 561 17.04 16.30 16.03
C ALA A 561 16.57 14.95 16.56
N GLU A 562 15.28 14.67 16.45
CA GLU A 562 14.71 13.42 16.94
C GLU A 562 14.64 12.38 15.82
N VAL A 563 14.91 11.12 16.15
CA VAL A 563 14.61 9.95 15.33
C VAL A 563 13.84 8.96 16.19
N SER A 564 12.68 8.50 15.74
CA SER A 564 11.81 7.60 16.52
C SER A 564 11.17 6.51 15.68
N VAL A 565 11.12 5.28 16.20
CA VAL A 565 10.33 4.19 15.63
C VAL A 565 8.87 4.39 16.04
N THR A 566 7.97 4.52 15.07
CA THR A 566 6.54 4.81 15.31
C THR A 566 5.63 3.62 15.06
N ALA A 567 6.08 2.65 14.27
CA ALA A 567 5.40 1.38 14.02
C ALA A 567 6.46 0.34 13.62
N ALA A 568 6.26 -0.92 14.01
CA ALA A 568 7.11 -2.02 13.58
C ALA A 568 6.31 -3.33 13.56
N LYS A 569 6.51 -4.12 12.50
CA LYS A 569 6.09 -5.52 12.39
C LYS A 569 7.33 -6.33 12.07
N ILE A 570 7.59 -7.40 12.82
CA ILE A 570 8.84 -8.15 12.74
C ILE A 570 8.55 -9.63 12.95
N ASP A 571 9.15 -10.48 12.11
CA ASP A 571 9.02 -11.93 12.21
C ASP A 571 10.21 -12.71 11.61
N LYS A 572 10.18 -14.04 11.75
CA LYS A 572 10.99 -15.03 11.00
C LYS A 572 10.37 -15.36 9.62
N SER A 573 11.05 -16.17 8.81
CA SER A 573 10.77 -16.30 7.35
C SER A 573 9.52 -17.10 7.08
N GLU A 574 9.17 -17.98 8.00
CA GLU A 574 8.07 -18.93 7.89
C GLU A 574 6.71 -18.20 7.78
N SER A 575 6.60 -16.95 8.27
CA SER A 575 5.38 -16.13 8.22
C SER A 575 5.47 -14.91 7.30
N ALA A 576 6.59 -14.76 6.56
CA ALA A 576 6.79 -13.67 5.60
C ALA A 576 5.85 -13.76 4.38
N THR A 577 5.16 -14.89 4.21
CA THR A 577 4.27 -15.24 3.11
C THR A 577 2.79 -14.89 3.36
N VAL A 578 2.45 -14.36 4.55
CA VAL A 578 1.04 -14.14 4.95
C VAL A 578 0.73 -12.70 5.38
N HIS A 579 1.70 -11.77 5.31
CA HIS A 579 1.56 -10.39 5.83
C HIS A 579 0.95 -10.32 7.25
N ASP A 580 1.12 -11.39 8.03
CA ASP A 580 0.63 -11.55 9.40
C ASP A 580 1.76 -11.43 10.43
N ALA A 581 2.90 -10.85 10.03
CA ALA A 581 3.98 -10.53 10.97
C ALA A 581 3.37 -9.71 12.12
N PRO A 582 3.43 -10.21 13.37
CA PRO A 582 2.75 -9.57 14.47
C PRO A 582 3.33 -8.18 14.71
N ASP A 583 2.50 -7.30 15.28
CA ASP A 583 2.99 -6.00 15.75
C ASP A 583 4.12 -6.24 16.76
N ALA A 584 5.30 -5.71 16.44
CA ALA A 584 6.43 -5.75 17.34
C ALA A 584 6.19 -4.75 18.48
N THR A 585 6.62 -5.12 19.68
CA THR A 585 6.62 -4.21 20.81
C THR A 585 7.65 -3.11 20.59
N ILE A 586 7.19 -1.86 20.54
CA ILE A 586 8.07 -0.71 20.48
C ILE A 586 8.56 -0.41 21.90
N ALA A 587 9.86 -0.61 22.15
CA ALA A 587 10.45 -0.36 23.45
C ALA A 587 10.35 1.13 23.84
N ALA A 588 10.37 1.43 25.14
CA ALA A 588 10.40 2.82 25.62
C ALA A 588 11.63 3.60 25.10
N ALA A 589 12.71 2.90 24.76
CA ALA A 589 13.94 3.44 24.15
C ALA A 589 13.91 3.45 22.60
N SER A 590 12.74 3.57 21.99
CA SER A 590 12.55 3.61 20.52
C SER A 590 12.75 5.00 19.91
N LYS A 591 13.16 5.97 20.73
CA LYS A 591 13.37 7.37 20.37
C LYS A 591 14.75 7.81 20.81
N VAL A 592 15.49 8.41 19.88
CA VAL A 592 16.84 8.92 20.10
C VAL A 592 16.97 10.36 19.62
N THR A 593 17.92 11.06 20.22
CA THR A 593 18.31 12.42 19.87
C THR A 593 19.66 12.39 19.16
N VAL A 594 19.72 12.99 17.97
CA VAL A 594 20.94 13.32 17.27
C VAL A 594 21.18 14.82 17.45
N SER A 595 22.16 15.18 18.27
CA SER A 595 22.57 16.57 18.47
C SER A 595 23.52 17.00 17.37
N VAL A 596 23.08 17.91 16.51
CA VAL A 596 23.90 18.46 15.42
C VAL A 596 24.59 19.75 15.90
N GLY A 597 25.92 19.75 15.89
CA GLY A 597 26.78 20.86 16.26
C GLY A 597 26.91 21.94 15.16
N GLY A 598 28.04 22.63 15.15
CA GLY A 598 28.33 23.71 14.19
C GLY A 598 28.88 23.22 12.85
N TYR A 599 29.33 24.16 12.02
CA TYR A 599 30.14 23.89 10.83
C TYR A 599 31.57 23.48 11.23
N GLN A 600 32.16 22.56 10.49
CA GLN A 600 33.54 22.12 10.67
C GLN A 600 34.53 23.21 10.25
N VAL A 601 35.63 23.34 10.98
CA VAL A 601 36.75 24.22 10.62
C VAL A 601 38.04 23.41 10.53
N THR A 602 38.64 23.41 9.33
CA THR A 602 39.97 22.85 9.08
C THR A 602 40.97 23.98 8.97
N LEU A 603 41.96 23.97 9.85
CA LEU A 603 43.10 24.89 9.84
C LEU A 603 44.36 24.14 9.39
N ASP A 604 45.23 24.80 8.63
CA ASP A 604 46.56 24.28 8.35
C ASP A 604 47.51 24.35 9.58
N GLU A 605 48.72 23.84 9.43
CA GLU A 605 49.71 23.76 10.52
C GLU A 605 50.11 25.10 11.12
N ASN A 606 49.93 26.21 10.41
CA ASN A 606 50.33 27.56 10.83
C ASN A 606 49.35 28.21 11.80
N PHE A 607 48.14 27.70 11.90
CA PHE A 607 47.06 28.32 12.66
C PHE A 607 46.54 27.42 13.79
N GLU A 608 45.92 28.04 14.78
CA GLU A 608 45.17 27.37 15.85
C GLU A 608 43.84 28.10 16.11
N GLY A 609 42.83 27.35 16.52
CA GLY A 609 41.48 27.83 16.74
C GLY A 609 40.53 26.67 17.03
N GLU A 610 39.28 26.99 17.38
CA GLU A 610 38.25 25.98 17.61
C GLU A 610 37.96 25.18 16.32
N SER A 611 37.73 23.88 16.46
CA SER A 611 37.48 23.00 15.31
C SER A 611 36.06 23.11 14.73
N THR A 612 35.19 23.89 15.36
CA THR A 612 33.81 24.12 14.91
C THR A 612 33.38 25.56 15.12
N VAL A 613 32.36 25.99 14.37
CA VAL A 613 31.71 27.30 14.53
C VAL A 613 30.21 27.20 14.29
N MET A 614 29.40 27.81 15.15
CA MET A 614 27.94 27.79 15.00
C MET A 614 27.49 28.59 13.78
N PRO A 615 26.42 28.17 13.08
CA PRO A 615 25.89 28.92 11.95
C PRO A 615 25.59 30.39 12.29
N GLY A 616 26.07 31.30 11.43
CA GLY A 616 25.90 32.75 11.56
C GLY A 616 26.82 33.42 12.59
N ALA A 617 27.65 32.65 13.32
CA ALA A 617 28.66 33.22 14.21
C ALA A 617 29.91 33.66 13.43
N ASP A 618 30.66 34.59 14.02
CA ASP A 618 31.99 34.95 13.54
C ASP A 618 33.01 33.91 14.05
N TYR A 619 33.93 33.50 13.19
CA TYR A 619 35.01 32.59 13.53
C TYR A 619 36.32 33.36 13.69
N THR A 620 37.07 33.10 14.76
CA THR A 620 38.38 33.71 15.00
C THR A 620 39.43 32.64 15.24
N PHE A 621 40.59 32.80 14.62
CA PHE A 621 41.74 31.89 14.75
C PHE A 621 43.06 32.68 14.85
N THR A 622 44.10 32.04 15.36
CA THR A 622 45.38 32.67 15.72
C THR A 622 46.51 32.10 14.88
N ALA A 623 47.42 32.94 14.41
CA ALA A 623 48.68 32.48 13.83
C ALA A 623 49.65 32.04 14.94
N LYS A 624 50.21 30.83 14.81
CA LYS A 624 51.14 30.27 15.81
C LYS A 624 52.47 31.01 15.88
N ASP A 625 52.90 31.64 14.79
CA ASP A 625 54.13 32.44 14.74
C ASP A 625 53.81 33.90 14.36
N PRO A 626 53.83 34.84 15.34
CA PRO A 626 53.49 36.23 15.09
C PRO A 626 54.55 36.98 14.29
N HIS A 627 55.73 36.40 14.05
CA HIS A 627 56.82 37.01 13.30
C HIS A 627 56.72 36.82 11.78
N TYR A 628 55.63 36.23 11.28
CA TYR A 628 55.32 36.14 9.86
C TYR A 628 54.06 36.96 9.50
N ASP A 629 54.04 37.47 8.27
CA ASP A 629 52.85 37.95 7.58
C ASP A 629 52.25 36.80 6.76
N TYR A 630 50.92 36.65 6.84
CA TYR A 630 50.19 35.56 6.20
C TYR A 630 49.22 36.08 5.15
N THR A 631 49.13 35.37 4.03
CA THR A 631 47.99 35.47 3.11
C THR A 631 47.24 34.14 3.09
N PHE A 632 45.96 34.15 2.71
CA PHE A 632 45.07 33.01 2.91
C PHE A 632 44.51 32.46 1.60
N ASP A 633 44.49 31.14 1.50
CA ASP A 633 43.58 30.38 0.65
C ASP A 633 42.52 29.78 1.59
N ALA A 634 41.45 30.54 1.80
CA ALA A 634 40.36 30.16 2.69
C ALA A 634 39.05 29.99 1.93
N LYS A 635 38.30 28.95 2.29
CA LYS A 635 37.00 28.64 1.71
C LYS A 635 35.94 28.46 2.78
N MET A 636 34.72 28.88 2.45
CA MET A 636 33.50 28.60 3.20
C MET A 636 32.56 27.79 2.29
N GLY A 637 32.48 26.48 2.52
CA GLY A 637 31.97 25.55 1.51
C GLY A 637 32.89 25.56 0.28
N GLU A 638 32.34 25.84 -0.89
CA GLU A 638 33.11 25.95 -2.14
C GLU A 638 33.59 27.38 -2.43
N ASP A 639 33.02 28.38 -1.75
CA ASP A 639 33.26 29.80 -2.03
C ASP A 639 34.52 30.30 -1.33
N ALA A 640 35.33 31.10 -2.05
CA ALA A 640 36.50 31.74 -1.48
C ALA A 640 36.09 32.84 -0.48
N VAL A 641 36.75 32.87 0.68
CA VAL A 641 36.56 33.88 1.72
C VAL A 641 37.92 34.42 2.15
N THR A 642 37.97 35.69 2.57
CA THR A 642 39.21 36.33 3.03
C THR A 642 39.11 36.61 4.53
N PRO A 643 39.96 36.00 5.36
CA PRO A 643 40.07 36.35 6.78
C PRO A 643 40.49 37.81 6.95
N THR A 644 39.88 38.49 7.91
CA THR A 644 40.24 39.85 8.31
C THR A 644 41.31 39.80 9.38
N ASP A 645 42.42 40.53 9.19
CA ASP A 645 43.49 40.68 10.19
C ASP A 645 43.05 41.65 11.29
N ASN A 646 43.10 41.22 12.54
CA ASN A 646 42.73 42.02 13.71
C ASN A 646 43.90 42.85 14.27
N GLY A 647 45.12 42.65 13.76
CA GLY A 647 46.33 43.41 14.13
C GLY A 647 47.02 42.94 15.41
N ASP A 648 46.53 41.88 16.06
CA ASP A 648 47.09 41.29 17.29
C ASP A 648 47.60 39.86 17.08
N GLY A 649 47.69 39.40 15.83
CA GLY A 649 48.05 38.03 15.47
C GLY A 649 46.85 37.08 15.32
N THR A 650 45.64 37.59 15.52
CA THR A 650 44.38 36.87 15.24
C THR A 650 43.72 37.33 13.95
N TYR A 651 42.93 36.44 13.36
CA TYR A 651 42.20 36.67 12.13
C TYR A 651 40.75 36.20 12.29
N SER A 652 39.81 36.92 11.66
CA SER A 652 38.38 36.63 11.78
C SER A 652 37.67 36.48 10.43
N ILE A 653 36.73 35.54 10.36
CA ILE A 653 35.77 35.37 9.27
C ILE A 653 34.37 35.58 9.85
N SER A 654 33.67 36.61 9.40
CA SER A 654 32.34 36.92 9.94
C SER A 654 31.22 36.11 9.28
N ASN A 655 30.15 35.86 10.05
CA ASN A 655 28.90 35.25 9.60
C ASN A 655 29.09 33.93 8.83
N VAL A 656 29.61 32.91 9.50
CA VAL A 656 29.92 31.63 8.87
C VAL A 656 28.64 30.87 8.50
N THR A 657 28.51 30.52 7.22
CA THR A 657 27.34 29.79 6.66
C THR A 657 27.71 28.43 6.06
N GLY A 658 28.94 27.96 6.26
CA GLY A 658 29.42 26.69 5.72
C GLY A 658 30.73 26.25 6.37
N ASN A 659 31.16 25.02 6.10
CA ASN A 659 32.43 24.49 6.59
C ASN A 659 33.61 25.36 6.13
N LEU A 660 34.52 25.68 7.04
CA LEU A 660 35.69 26.49 6.76
C LEU A 660 36.91 25.61 6.49
N ASN A 661 37.65 25.91 5.44
CA ASN A 661 38.96 25.33 5.16
C ASN A 661 39.95 26.47 4.95
N ILE A 662 40.87 26.67 5.88
CA ILE A 662 41.74 27.84 5.95
C ILE A 662 43.19 27.37 5.87
N LYS A 663 43.88 27.82 4.81
CA LYS A 663 45.29 27.53 4.58
C LYS A 663 46.06 28.82 4.33
N ALA A 664 47.34 28.80 4.66
CA ALA A 664 48.27 29.86 4.29
C ALA A 664 48.58 29.74 2.78
N ALA A 665 48.19 30.76 2.01
CA ALA A 665 48.63 30.91 0.63
C ALA A 665 50.08 31.40 0.57
N SER A 666 50.50 32.24 1.53
CA SER A 666 51.89 32.62 1.73
C SER A 666 52.20 32.83 3.20
N LYS A 667 53.46 32.57 3.56
CA LYS A 667 54.03 32.83 4.88
C LYS A 667 55.35 33.59 4.70
N THR A 668 55.36 34.88 5.00
CA THR A 668 56.49 35.78 4.71
C THR A 668 57.08 36.33 6.02
N PRO A 669 58.38 36.16 6.30
CA PRO A 669 58.95 36.62 7.56
C PRO A 669 58.94 38.14 7.64
N LYS A 670 58.54 38.68 8.80
CA LYS A 670 58.55 40.11 9.09
C LYS A 670 59.97 40.64 9.15
N THR A 671 60.11 41.91 8.79
CA THR A 671 61.35 42.65 8.93
C THR A 671 61.27 43.60 10.12
N TYR A 672 62.25 43.52 11.01
CA TYR A 672 62.38 44.37 12.18
C TYR A 672 63.41 45.46 11.91
N THR A 673 63.16 46.66 12.43
CA THR A 673 64.15 47.74 12.38
C THR A 673 65.29 47.43 13.33
N VAL A 674 66.53 47.49 12.83
CA VAL A 674 67.73 47.36 13.66
C VAL A 674 68.27 48.75 13.96
N THR A 675 68.51 49.02 15.23
CA THR A 675 69.11 50.27 15.70
C THR A 675 70.48 49.97 16.29
N VAL A 676 71.47 50.80 15.97
CA VAL A 676 72.81 50.72 16.54
C VAL A 676 72.98 51.92 17.48
N GLU A 677 73.16 51.62 18.76
CA GLU A 677 73.24 52.62 19.83
C GLU A 677 74.59 52.54 20.57
N GLY A 678 74.90 53.57 21.36
CA GLY A 678 76.13 53.64 22.14
C GLY A 678 77.23 54.53 21.54
N ALA A 679 78.32 54.71 22.29
CA ALA A 679 79.39 55.65 21.95
C ALA A 679 80.24 55.20 20.74
N GLY A 680 80.28 53.91 20.44
CA GLY A 680 81.00 53.34 19.29
C GLY A 680 80.11 53.08 18.05
N LYS A 681 78.88 53.60 18.01
CA LYS A 681 77.93 53.32 16.92
C LYS A 681 78.45 53.70 15.53
N ASP A 682 79.26 54.74 15.43
CA ASP A 682 79.81 55.23 14.16
C ASP A 682 80.87 54.27 13.58
N ASP A 683 81.42 53.37 14.41
CA ASP A 683 82.38 52.34 14.01
C ASP A 683 81.70 51.05 13.54
N VAL A 684 80.37 50.97 13.65
CA VAL A 684 79.56 49.81 13.25
C VAL A 684 78.86 50.09 11.92
N THR A 685 79.07 49.22 10.94
CA THR A 685 78.31 49.18 9.69
C THR A 685 77.34 48.01 9.74
N ALA A 686 76.04 48.30 9.69
CA ALA A 686 74.99 47.30 9.79
C ALA A 686 73.78 47.73 8.94
N ASP A 687 73.04 46.77 8.39
CA ASP A 687 71.78 47.08 7.68
C ASP A 687 70.72 47.54 8.68
N ASN A 688 69.90 48.52 8.31
CA ASN A 688 68.89 49.12 9.21
C ASN A 688 67.70 48.21 9.51
N SER A 689 67.73 46.96 9.05
CA SER A 689 66.64 46.02 9.21
C SER A 689 67.13 44.58 9.21
N ALA A 690 66.43 43.70 9.95
CA ALA A 690 66.70 42.27 10.03
C ALA A 690 65.43 41.49 9.73
N THR A 691 65.53 40.46 8.91
CA THR A 691 64.40 39.59 8.58
C THR A 691 64.37 38.41 9.54
N TYR A 692 63.19 38.11 10.08
CA TYR A 692 63.01 37.01 11.03
C TYR A 692 63.46 35.66 10.44
N GLY A 693 64.15 34.86 11.26
CA GLY A 693 64.65 33.54 10.85
C GLY A 693 65.88 33.56 9.93
N THR A 694 66.47 34.73 9.67
CA THR A 694 67.70 34.87 8.87
C THR A 694 68.88 35.33 9.72
N ASP A 695 70.08 34.84 9.41
CA ASP A 695 71.31 35.29 10.07
C ASP A 695 71.53 36.79 9.78
N TYR A 696 71.62 37.59 10.84
CA TYR A 696 71.94 39.01 10.76
C TYR A 696 73.41 39.24 11.08
N SER A 697 74.13 39.93 10.20
CA SER A 697 75.56 40.23 10.37
C SER A 697 75.82 41.73 10.31
N PHE A 698 76.71 42.21 11.18
CA PHE A 698 77.20 43.58 11.20
C PHE A 698 78.72 43.59 11.27
N LYS A 699 79.34 44.68 10.82
CA LYS A 699 80.79 44.86 10.82
C LYS A 699 81.19 45.94 11.81
N LEU A 700 82.02 45.59 12.78
CA LEU A 700 82.72 46.54 13.65
C LEU A 700 84.11 46.85 13.08
N THR A 701 84.35 48.13 12.73
CA THR A 701 85.65 48.62 12.28
C THR A 701 86.42 49.15 13.48
N LYS A 702 87.29 48.31 14.07
CA LYS A 702 88.00 48.65 15.31
C LYS A 702 89.04 49.75 15.09
N ASP A 703 89.02 50.80 15.92
CA ASP A 703 90.16 51.68 16.16
C ASP A 703 90.95 51.15 17.38
N ASP A 704 92.24 50.90 17.19
CA ASP A 704 93.16 50.33 18.18
C ASP A 704 93.30 51.17 19.47
N LYS A 705 92.77 52.40 19.49
CA LYS A 705 92.74 53.28 20.67
C LYS A 705 91.62 52.96 21.67
N TYR A 706 90.63 52.14 21.27
CA TYR A 706 89.45 51.87 22.08
C TYR A 706 89.25 50.36 22.31
N ILE A 707 88.64 50.01 23.43
CA ILE A 707 88.14 48.66 23.71
C ILE A 707 86.63 48.71 23.48
N TYR A 708 86.13 47.82 22.64
CA TYR A 708 84.71 47.74 22.30
C TYR A 708 84.04 46.61 23.09
N GLU A 709 82.92 46.93 23.74
CA GLU A 709 81.99 45.97 24.32
C GLU A 709 80.72 45.98 23.47
N VAL A 710 80.27 44.81 23.01
CA VAL A 710 79.13 44.66 22.09
C VAL A 710 78.07 43.78 22.75
N THR A 711 76.82 44.23 22.74
CA THR A 711 75.64 43.50 23.21
C THR A 711 74.59 43.56 22.10
N VAL A 712 73.98 42.41 21.78
CA VAL A 712 72.94 42.27 20.74
C VAL A 712 71.61 41.98 21.42
#